data_AF-A0A286XHB3-F1
#
_entry.id   AF-A0A286XHB3-F1
#
_cell.length_a   1.000
_cell.length_b   1.000
_cell.length_c   1.000
_cell.angle_alpha   90.00
_cell.angle_beta   90.00
_cell.angle_gamma   90.00
#
_symmetry.space_group_name_H-M   'P 1'
#
loop_
_entity.id
_entity.type
_entity.pdbx_description
1 polymer ?
#
loop_
_entity_poly.entity_id
_entity_poly.type
_entity_poly.pdbx_seq_one_letter_code
_entity_poly.pdbx_strand_id
1 'polypeptide(L)'
;MAQALSEEEFQRMQAQLLELRTNNYQLSDELRKNGVELASLRQKVAYLDKEFSKAQKLCNQMEQLEQENQQLKEGAAGAEAIQAGPHVDGELLRLQAENTALQKNVAALQERYGKEVVKSSIVSEGQGDPTGSLAPTVLTPMPLAEVELKWEMEKEEKRLLWEQLQGLESSKQAETSRLQEELAKLSEKLKKKQESFCRLQSEKETLFNDSRNKIEELQQRKEADLKAQLARTQKLQQELEAANQSLAELRDQRQGERLEHAAALRALQDQVSVQSADAQEQVEGLLAENNALRTSLAALEQIQTAKTQELNVLREQTTELTSELQQRQAEYEDLMGQKDDLNSQLQESLQQQQQEQEETLKQCQEQHATELKGKEEELQNVRDQLQQAQEERDGHLKTICSLKQEVKDTVDGQRILEKKGSAALKDLKRQLHLERKRADKLQERLQDILTNSKSRSGLEELVLSEMNSPSRTQTGDSSSISSFSYREILREKESSAAPARSLSSSPQAQPPRPAELSDEEVAELFQRLAETQQEKWMLEEKVKHLEVSSASMAEDLCRKSAIIETYVMDSRIDVSVAAGHTDRSGLGSVLRDLVKPGDENLREMNKKLQNMLEEQLTKNMHLHKDMEVLSQEIVRLSKECVGSPDPDLEPGEAN
;
A
#
# COMPACT_ATOMS: atom_id res chain seq x y z
N MET A 1 39.22 -37.07 -21.62
CA MET A 1 40.17 -36.21 -22.37
C MET A 1 40.49 -35.03 -21.47
N ALA A 2 41.76 -34.70 -21.25
CA ALA A 2 42.09 -33.42 -20.61
C ALA A 2 42.07 -32.34 -21.70
N GLN A 3 41.17 -31.37 -21.59
CA GLN A 3 41.35 -30.12 -22.33
C GLN A 3 42.57 -29.42 -21.71
N ALA A 4 43.60 -29.17 -22.53
CA ALA A 4 44.70 -28.32 -22.10
C ALA A 4 44.13 -26.91 -21.90
N LEU A 5 44.30 -26.37 -20.69
CA LEU A 5 44.13 -24.93 -20.44
C LEU A 5 44.95 -24.16 -21.46
N SER A 6 44.41 -23.07 -22.00
CA SER A 6 45.21 -22.19 -22.84
C SER A 6 46.35 -21.59 -22.02
N GLU A 7 47.46 -21.26 -22.67
CA GLU A 7 48.64 -20.73 -21.99
C GLU A 7 48.31 -19.41 -21.26
N GLU A 8 47.41 -18.60 -21.82
CA GLU A 8 46.86 -17.40 -21.18
C GLU A 8 46.05 -17.70 -19.91
N GLU A 9 45.16 -18.70 -19.92
CA GLU A 9 44.39 -19.08 -18.73
C GLU A 9 45.29 -19.61 -17.62
N PHE A 10 46.32 -20.40 -17.98
CA PHE A 10 47.33 -20.86 -17.04
C PHE A 10 48.12 -19.68 -16.44
N GLN A 11 48.56 -18.73 -17.27
CA GLN A 11 49.26 -17.51 -16.80
C GLN A 11 48.37 -16.64 -15.91
N ARG A 12 47.10 -16.40 -16.27
CA ARG A 12 46.14 -15.64 -15.43
C ARG A 12 45.91 -16.31 -14.08
N MET A 13 45.69 -17.63 -14.07
CA MET A 13 45.50 -18.40 -12.85
C MET A 13 46.78 -18.45 -11.99
N GLN A 14 47.97 -18.49 -12.60
CA GLN A 14 49.24 -18.40 -11.90
C GLN A 14 49.45 -17.01 -11.26
N ALA A 15 49.07 -15.93 -11.96
CA ALA A 15 49.10 -14.57 -11.43
C ALA A 15 48.14 -14.40 -10.24
N GLN A 16 46.89 -14.86 -10.37
CA GLN A 16 45.91 -14.86 -9.26
C GLN A 16 46.41 -15.67 -8.06
N LEU A 17 47.05 -16.83 -8.27
CA LEU A 17 47.63 -17.63 -7.19
C LEU A 17 48.80 -16.90 -6.49
N LEU A 18 49.58 -16.11 -7.23
CA LEU A 18 50.68 -15.31 -6.69
C LEU A 18 50.15 -14.10 -5.88
N GLU A 19 49.11 -13.44 -6.38
CA GLU A 19 48.40 -12.35 -5.70
C GLU A 19 47.74 -12.84 -4.40
N LEU A 20 46.98 -13.94 -4.46
CA LEU A 20 46.37 -14.57 -3.28
C LEU A 20 47.43 -15.00 -2.24
N ARG A 21 48.59 -15.53 -2.66
CA ARG A 21 49.71 -15.81 -1.75
C ARG A 21 50.26 -14.53 -1.12
N THR A 22 50.45 -13.48 -1.91
CA THR A 22 50.97 -12.19 -1.45
C THR A 22 50.05 -11.57 -0.39
N ASN A 23 48.75 -11.55 -0.67
CA ASN A 23 47.73 -11.04 0.25
C ASN A 23 47.64 -11.91 1.52
N ASN A 24 47.77 -13.24 1.39
CA ASN A 24 47.78 -14.14 2.55
C ASN A 24 49.02 -13.95 3.45
N TYR A 25 50.19 -13.68 2.88
CA TYR A 25 51.38 -13.30 3.65
C TYR A 25 51.21 -11.94 4.35
N GLN A 26 50.67 -10.93 3.66
CA GLN A 26 50.38 -9.61 4.26
C GLN A 26 49.42 -9.73 5.45
N LEU A 27 48.29 -10.40 5.27
CA LEU A 27 47.31 -10.67 6.33
C LEU A 27 47.90 -11.48 7.50
N SER A 28 48.79 -12.45 7.21
CA SER A 28 49.49 -13.21 8.26
C SER A 28 50.43 -12.32 9.08
N ASP A 29 51.11 -11.36 8.43
CA ASP A 29 52.02 -10.44 9.09
C ASP A 29 51.29 -9.33 9.86
N GLU A 30 50.11 -8.92 9.41
CA GLU A 30 49.19 -8.06 10.17
C GLU A 30 48.60 -8.79 11.39
N LEU A 31 48.14 -10.03 11.22
CA LEU A 31 47.69 -10.87 12.33
C LEU A 31 48.80 -11.04 13.39
N ARG A 32 50.06 -11.18 12.94
CA ARG A 32 51.25 -11.25 13.81
C ARG A 32 51.51 -9.93 14.56
N LYS A 33 51.42 -8.78 13.89
CA LYS A 33 51.55 -7.45 14.53
C LYS A 33 50.45 -7.24 15.57
N ASN A 34 49.19 -7.44 15.17
CA ASN A 34 48.01 -7.30 16.02
C ASN A 34 48.09 -8.24 17.24
N GLY A 35 48.63 -9.46 17.08
CA GLY A 35 48.89 -10.38 18.18
C GLY A 35 49.93 -9.87 19.19
N VAL A 36 51.01 -9.23 18.72
CA VAL A 36 52.03 -8.61 19.58
C VAL A 36 51.48 -7.38 20.30
N GLU A 37 50.73 -6.52 19.60
CA GLU A 37 50.09 -5.35 20.19
C GLU A 37 49.04 -5.74 21.24
N LEU A 38 48.21 -6.74 20.96
CA LEU A 38 47.22 -7.28 21.89
C LEU A 38 47.87 -7.96 23.11
N ALA A 39 49.04 -8.60 22.95
CA ALA A 39 49.84 -9.08 24.08
C ALA A 39 50.40 -7.94 24.94
N SER A 40 50.93 -6.88 24.31
CA SER A 40 51.42 -5.67 24.98
C SER A 40 50.31 -4.94 25.75
N LEU A 41 49.13 -4.78 25.14
CA LEU A 41 47.94 -4.20 25.79
C LEU A 41 47.49 -5.05 26.99
N ARG A 42 47.45 -6.38 26.87
CA ARG A 42 47.16 -7.28 28.01
C ARG A 42 48.17 -7.13 29.14
N GLN A 43 49.46 -7.00 28.83
CA GLN A 43 50.50 -6.74 29.83
C GLN A 43 50.33 -5.37 30.51
N LYS A 44 49.92 -4.34 29.75
CA LYS A 44 49.66 -2.99 30.27
C LYS A 44 48.42 -2.94 31.18
N VAL A 45 47.34 -3.65 30.83
CA VAL A 45 46.16 -3.83 31.70
C VAL A 45 46.58 -4.54 32.99
N ALA A 46 47.25 -5.68 32.91
CA ALA A 46 47.72 -6.44 34.08
C ALA A 46 48.79 -5.72 34.94
N TYR A 47 49.35 -4.60 34.45
CA TYR A 47 50.14 -3.66 35.24
C TYR A 47 49.24 -2.63 35.93
N LEU A 48 48.31 -2.01 35.20
CA LEU A 48 47.35 -1.05 35.76
C LEU A 48 46.49 -1.67 36.87
N ASP A 49 46.05 -2.92 36.73
CA ASP A 49 45.31 -3.66 37.78
C ASP A 49 46.12 -3.78 39.08
N LYS A 50 47.45 -3.92 38.98
CA LYS A 50 48.35 -4.01 40.16
C LYS A 50 48.54 -2.66 40.82
N GLU A 51 48.68 -1.59 40.03
CA GLU A 51 48.76 -0.23 40.58
C GLU A 51 47.42 0.22 41.18
N PHE A 52 46.28 -0.15 40.57
CA PHE A 52 44.95 0.05 41.15
C PHE A 52 44.78 -0.70 42.47
N SER A 53 45.18 -1.98 42.53
CA SER A 53 45.13 -2.78 43.77
C SER A 53 46.04 -2.22 44.88
N LYS A 54 47.17 -1.58 44.54
CA LYS A 54 47.99 -0.82 45.51
C LYS A 54 47.29 0.46 45.97
N ALA A 55 46.75 1.25 45.05
CA ALA A 55 46.04 2.49 45.35
C ALA A 55 44.83 2.24 46.26
N GLN A 56 44.06 1.17 45.99
CA GLN A 56 42.94 0.75 46.83
C GLN A 56 43.39 0.36 48.25
N LYS A 57 44.52 -0.36 48.40
CA LYS A 57 45.09 -0.66 49.73
C LYS A 57 45.54 0.60 50.48
N LEU A 58 46.10 1.58 49.78
CA LEU A 58 46.46 2.88 50.38
C LEU A 58 45.21 3.67 50.80
N CYS A 59 44.13 3.64 50.01
CA CYS A 59 42.85 4.26 50.39
C CYS A 59 42.30 3.63 51.68
N ASN A 60 42.24 2.29 51.75
CA ASN A 60 41.79 1.59 52.95
C ASN A 60 42.69 1.89 54.17
N GLN A 61 44.00 2.11 53.99
CA GLN A 61 44.90 2.50 55.06
C GLN A 61 44.69 3.97 55.51
N MET A 62 44.41 4.89 54.58
CA MET A 62 44.05 6.27 54.93
C MET A 62 42.71 6.31 55.69
N GLU A 63 41.70 5.57 55.25
CA GLU A 63 40.40 5.47 55.91
C GLU A 63 40.52 4.89 57.34
N GLN A 64 41.38 3.89 57.55
CA GLN A 64 41.72 3.39 58.89
C GLN A 64 42.42 4.46 59.76
N LEU A 65 43.37 5.21 59.20
CA LEU A 65 44.07 6.28 59.92
C LEU A 65 43.14 7.47 60.23
N GLU A 66 42.17 7.79 59.36
CA GLU A 66 41.14 8.80 59.64
C GLU A 66 40.20 8.35 60.77
N GLN A 67 39.79 7.08 60.78
CA GLN A 67 39.00 6.51 61.88
C GLN A 67 39.78 6.49 63.21
N GLU A 68 41.08 6.17 63.19
CA GLU A 68 41.94 6.24 64.37
C GLU A 68 42.13 7.68 64.87
N ASN A 69 42.38 8.65 63.98
CA ASN A 69 42.45 10.06 64.34
C ASN A 69 41.13 10.59 64.91
N GLN A 70 39.99 10.17 64.37
CA GLN A 70 38.67 10.56 64.89
C GLN A 70 38.43 9.97 66.29
N GLN A 71 38.77 8.69 66.53
CA GLN A 71 38.70 8.08 67.86
C GLN A 71 39.64 8.74 68.87
N LEU A 72 40.86 9.10 68.46
CA LEU A 72 41.81 9.84 69.30
C LEU A 72 41.30 11.25 69.64
N LYS A 73 40.63 11.92 68.69
CA LYS A 73 40.02 13.24 68.88
C LYS A 73 38.81 13.21 69.82
N GLU A 74 37.98 12.18 69.72
CA GLU A 74 36.87 11.95 70.65
C GLU A 74 37.36 11.55 72.05
N GLY A 75 38.42 10.73 72.13
CA GLY A 75 39.10 10.41 73.39
C GLY A 75 39.76 11.62 74.06
N ALA A 76 40.39 12.51 73.27
CA ALA A 76 40.96 13.76 73.75
C ALA A 76 39.87 14.70 74.29
N ALA A 77 38.75 14.87 73.57
CA ALA A 77 37.62 15.67 74.03
C ALA A 77 37.02 15.14 75.36
N GLY A 78 37.00 13.81 75.54
CA GLY A 78 36.60 13.18 76.80
C GLY A 78 37.58 13.41 77.97
N ALA A 79 38.87 13.60 77.69
CA ALA A 79 39.89 13.85 78.70
C ALA A 79 40.00 15.33 79.10
N GLU A 80 40.00 16.25 78.13
CA GLU A 80 40.11 17.70 78.37
C GLU A 80 38.93 18.25 79.19
N ALA A 81 37.73 17.69 78.99
CA ALA A 81 36.50 18.11 79.67
C ALA A 81 36.48 17.87 81.20
N ILE A 82 37.38 17.03 81.76
CA ILE A 82 37.28 16.57 83.15
C ILE A 82 38.46 17.02 84.04
N GLN A 83 39.64 17.34 83.50
CA GLN A 83 40.83 17.64 84.34
C GLN A 83 41.47 19.02 84.18
N ALA A 84 41.22 19.77 83.09
CA ALA A 84 41.87 21.07 82.89
C ALA A 84 41.19 22.23 83.67
N GLY A 85 39.86 22.31 83.62
CA GLY A 85 39.08 23.46 84.12
C GLY A 85 39.32 23.85 85.59
N PRO A 86 39.06 22.97 86.57
CA PRO A 86 39.06 23.36 87.98
C PRO A 86 40.45 23.55 88.60
N HIS A 87 41.53 23.13 87.92
CA HIS A 87 42.88 23.24 88.45
C HIS A 87 43.50 24.62 88.18
N VAL A 88 43.34 25.13 86.95
CA VAL A 88 43.94 26.40 86.51
C VAL A 88 43.30 27.60 87.22
N ASP A 89 41.98 27.63 87.38
CA ASP A 89 41.29 28.67 88.17
C ASP A 89 41.72 28.64 89.64
N GLY A 90 41.97 27.45 90.20
CA GLY A 90 42.47 27.28 91.57
C GLY A 90 43.88 27.83 91.76
N GLU A 91 44.79 27.60 90.81
CA GLU A 91 46.13 28.18 90.83
C GLU A 91 46.12 29.69 90.58
N LEU A 92 45.23 30.18 89.70
CA LEU A 92 45.07 31.62 89.43
C LEU A 92 44.57 32.37 90.67
N LEU A 93 43.55 31.86 91.36
CA LEU A 93 43.10 32.42 92.64
C LEU A 93 44.20 32.39 93.71
N ARG A 94 45.00 31.31 93.78
CA ARG A 94 46.14 31.20 94.70
C ARG A 94 47.20 32.27 94.42
N LEU A 95 47.61 32.44 93.16
CA LEU A 95 48.58 33.43 92.72
C LEU A 95 48.07 34.88 92.87
N GLN A 96 46.77 35.10 92.75
CA GLN A 96 46.14 36.41 92.97
C GLN A 96 46.06 36.77 94.46
N ALA A 97 45.75 35.78 95.33
CA ALA A 97 45.85 35.93 96.78
C ALA A 97 47.30 36.17 97.24
N GLU A 98 48.27 35.45 96.65
CA GLU A 98 49.70 35.60 96.94
C GLU A 98 50.23 36.97 96.49
N ASN A 99 49.85 37.46 95.30
CA ASN A 99 50.14 38.85 94.89
C ASN A 99 49.55 39.88 95.87
N THR A 100 48.31 39.67 96.34
CA THR A 100 47.66 40.56 97.31
C THR A 100 48.39 40.55 98.67
N ALA A 101 48.91 39.40 99.09
CA ALA A 101 49.74 39.28 100.29
C ALA A 101 51.13 39.93 100.12
N LEU A 102 51.77 39.76 98.97
CA LEU A 102 53.05 40.39 98.63
C LEU A 102 52.92 41.91 98.57
N GLN A 103 51.86 42.46 97.96
CA GLN A 103 51.59 43.90 97.95
C GLN A 103 51.39 44.46 99.37
N LYS A 104 50.67 43.74 100.24
CA LYS A 104 50.56 44.11 101.66
C LYS A 104 51.89 44.04 102.41
N ASN A 105 52.73 43.05 102.14
CA ASN A 105 54.08 42.96 102.72
C ASN A 105 55.01 44.07 102.23
N VAL A 106 54.97 44.44 100.94
CA VAL A 106 55.72 45.58 100.41
C VAL A 106 55.26 46.88 101.07
N ALA A 107 53.95 47.11 101.21
CA ALA A 107 53.43 48.27 101.93
C ALA A 107 53.86 48.30 103.40
N ALA A 108 53.80 47.17 104.11
CA ALA A 108 54.24 47.06 105.50
C ALA A 108 55.76 47.23 105.67
N LEU A 109 56.56 46.82 104.68
CA LEU A 109 58.01 47.07 104.65
C LEU A 109 58.32 48.54 104.38
N GLN A 110 57.59 49.20 103.48
CA GLN A 110 57.69 50.65 103.26
C GLN A 110 57.29 51.44 104.52
N GLU A 111 56.25 51.01 105.25
CA GLU A 111 55.84 51.63 106.52
C GLU A 111 56.89 51.44 107.64
N ARG A 112 57.64 50.32 107.63
CA ARG A 112 58.77 50.09 108.55
C ARG A 112 59.99 50.92 108.18
N TYR A 113 60.40 50.95 106.90
CA TYR A 113 61.50 51.80 106.44
C TYR A 113 61.23 53.29 106.70
N GLY A 114 59.97 53.74 106.62
CA GLY A 114 59.56 55.10 107.02
C GLY A 114 59.66 55.39 108.53
N LYS A 115 59.93 54.38 109.38
CA LYS A 115 60.05 54.49 110.85
C LYS A 115 61.46 54.18 111.38
N GLU A 116 62.36 53.66 110.54
CA GLU A 116 63.71 53.20 110.94
C GLU A 116 64.78 54.32 110.94
N VAL A 117 64.47 55.53 110.46
CA VAL A 117 65.45 56.62 110.23
C VAL A 117 65.63 57.57 111.43
N VAL A 118 65.00 57.31 112.58
CA VAL A 118 65.06 58.21 113.77
C VAL A 118 65.38 57.45 115.07
N LYS A 119 66.64 57.03 115.26
CA LYS A 119 67.19 56.74 116.60
C LYS A 119 68.73 56.75 116.70
N SER A 120 69.19 57.27 117.85
CA SER A 120 70.55 57.44 118.44
C SER A 120 71.58 56.32 118.17
N SER A 121 72.91 56.52 118.02
CA SER A 121 73.95 57.32 118.74
C SER A 121 74.57 56.64 120.00
N ILE A 122 75.84 56.99 120.35
CA ILE A 122 76.68 56.62 121.55
C ILE A 122 77.58 55.36 121.33
N VAL A 123 78.94 55.26 121.51
CA VAL A 123 80.04 55.86 122.36
C VAL A 123 80.37 55.00 123.62
N SER A 124 81.60 54.70 124.09
CA SER A 124 83.03 55.10 123.84
C SER A 124 83.99 53.85 123.87
N GLU A 125 85.32 53.79 124.07
CA GLU A 125 86.49 54.69 124.41
C GLU A 125 87.79 54.12 123.75
N GLY A 126 89.02 54.69 123.76
CA GLY A 126 90.03 54.81 124.85
C GLY A 126 91.37 54.10 124.46
N GLN A 127 92.56 54.19 125.10
CA GLN A 127 93.20 55.13 126.06
C GLN A 127 94.73 54.79 126.21
N GLY A 128 95.66 55.76 126.45
CA GLY A 128 97.07 55.51 126.87
C GLY A 128 98.10 56.64 126.58
N ASP A 129 98.92 57.05 127.56
CA ASP A 129 99.85 58.23 127.58
C ASP A 129 101.04 58.00 128.56
N PRO A 130 102.25 58.63 128.45
CA PRO A 130 102.53 59.88 129.21
C PRO A 130 103.64 60.86 128.71
N THR A 131 103.71 62.01 129.40
CA THR A 131 104.74 63.09 129.52
C THR A 131 106.20 62.67 129.83
N GLY A 132 107.27 63.52 129.74
CA GLY A 132 107.42 64.92 129.27
C GLY A 132 108.49 65.80 130.02
N SER A 133 109.13 66.74 129.30
CA SER A 133 109.81 68.00 129.76
C SER A 133 111.22 68.05 130.44
N LEU A 134 111.82 69.25 130.37
CA LEU A 134 112.98 69.86 131.11
C LEU A 134 114.47 69.60 130.71
N ALA A 135 115.33 70.52 131.17
CA ALA A 135 116.77 70.74 130.88
C ALA A 135 117.42 71.52 132.06
N PRO A 136 118.60 72.18 131.93
CA PRO A 136 119.98 71.73 131.64
C PRO A 136 120.88 71.88 132.91
N THR A 137 122.16 72.32 132.77
CA THR A 137 123.08 72.85 133.84
C THR A 137 123.97 71.81 134.56
N VAL A 138 125.27 72.02 134.87
CA VAL A 138 126.39 72.70 134.16
C VAL A 138 127.75 72.25 134.78
N LEU A 139 128.85 72.46 134.03
CA LEU A 139 130.30 72.43 134.36
C LEU A 139 130.78 72.21 135.81
N THR A 140 131.92 71.50 135.94
CA THR A 140 133.11 72.00 136.67
C THR A 140 134.40 71.41 136.08
N PRO A 141 135.58 72.09 136.12
CA PRO A 141 136.76 71.71 135.33
C PRO A 141 137.77 70.82 136.07
N MET A 142 138.60 70.08 135.32
CA MET A 142 139.70 69.23 135.79
C MET A 142 141.01 69.49 134.99
N PRO A 143 142.20 69.09 135.48
CA PRO A 143 143.50 69.58 134.99
C PRO A 143 143.99 69.03 133.64
N LEU A 144 145.08 69.63 133.14
CA LEU A 144 145.60 69.51 131.77
C LEU A 144 145.82 68.08 131.23
N ALA A 145 146.26 67.13 132.05
CA ALA A 145 146.42 65.73 131.61
C ALA A 145 145.07 65.04 131.32
N GLU A 146 144.01 65.45 132.03
CA GLU A 146 142.64 65.02 131.72
C GLU A 146 142.11 65.71 130.45
N VAL A 147 142.66 66.88 130.09
CA VAL A 147 142.37 67.56 128.80
C VAL A 147 143.05 66.83 127.63
N GLU A 148 144.29 66.35 127.78
CA GLU A 148 144.94 65.52 126.76
C GLU A 148 144.23 64.17 126.57
N LEU A 149 143.86 63.50 127.67
CA LEU A 149 143.09 62.24 127.59
C LEU A 149 141.68 62.48 127.03
N LYS A 150 140.99 63.56 127.41
CA LYS A 150 139.71 63.95 126.80
C LYS A 150 139.87 64.32 125.33
N TRP A 151 140.96 64.95 124.91
CA TRP A 151 141.19 65.30 123.51
C TRP A 151 141.40 64.04 122.65
N GLU A 152 142.22 63.08 123.08
CA GLU A 152 142.38 61.82 122.35
C GLU A 152 141.11 60.96 122.42
N MET A 153 140.36 60.98 123.53
CA MET A 153 139.06 60.31 123.64
C MET A 153 137.98 60.96 122.76
N GLU A 154 137.88 62.29 122.71
CA GLU A 154 136.96 63.05 121.85
C GLU A 154 137.33 62.90 120.36
N LYS A 155 138.62 62.79 120.05
CA LYS A 155 139.14 62.48 118.70
C LYS A 155 138.81 61.04 118.30
N GLU A 156 138.87 60.08 119.23
CA GLU A 156 138.46 58.69 119.02
C GLU A 156 136.94 58.57 118.89
N GLU A 157 136.16 59.19 119.78
CA GLU A 157 134.70 59.31 119.67
C GLU A 157 134.31 59.94 118.34
N LYS A 158 134.99 61.01 117.91
CA LYS A 158 134.79 61.65 116.61
C LYS A 158 135.16 60.75 115.43
N ARG A 159 136.16 59.87 115.56
CA ARG A 159 136.46 58.82 114.57
C ARG A 159 135.32 57.80 114.52
N LEU A 160 134.92 57.24 115.65
CA LEU A 160 133.86 56.25 115.76
C LEU A 160 132.50 56.81 115.28
N LEU A 161 132.18 58.06 115.59
CA LEU A 161 131.01 58.77 115.05
C LEU A 161 131.10 58.98 113.54
N TRP A 162 132.30 59.23 112.99
CA TRP A 162 132.50 59.34 111.54
C TRP A 162 132.37 57.99 110.83
N GLU A 163 132.92 56.91 111.41
CA GLU A 163 132.73 55.53 110.93
C GLU A 163 131.27 55.08 111.04
N GLN A 164 130.55 55.44 112.12
CA GLN A 164 129.11 55.21 112.26
C GLN A 164 128.29 56.00 111.24
N LEU A 165 128.62 57.27 111.00
CA LEU A 165 127.97 58.09 109.96
C LEU A 165 128.22 57.51 108.57
N GLN A 166 129.45 57.12 108.25
CA GLN A 166 129.80 56.48 106.97
C GLN A 166 129.13 55.10 106.82
N GLY A 167 129.01 54.33 107.90
CA GLY A 167 128.26 53.06 107.94
C GLY A 167 126.77 53.26 107.71
N LEU A 168 126.16 54.27 108.33
CA LEU A 168 124.76 54.64 108.12
C LEU A 168 124.52 55.22 106.72
N GLU A 169 125.45 56.00 106.18
CA GLU A 169 125.38 56.57 104.83
C GLU A 169 125.50 55.48 103.77
N SER A 170 126.50 54.59 103.88
CA SER A 170 126.65 53.44 102.97
C SER A 170 125.49 52.44 103.10
N SER A 171 124.96 52.21 104.30
CA SER A 171 123.74 51.41 104.51
C SER A 171 122.51 52.04 103.84
N LYS A 172 122.27 53.35 104.03
CA LYS A 172 121.20 54.08 103.34
C LYS A 172 121.38 54.13 101.83
N GLN A 173 122.61 54.23 101.33
CA GLN A 173 122.91 54.21 99.90
C GLN A 173 122.64 52.82 99.30
N ALA A 174 122.98 51.75 100.02
CA ALA A 174 122.67 50.37 99.62
C ALA A 174 121.15 50.10 99.65
N GLU A 175 120.45 50.56 100.69
CA GLU A 175 118.99 50.47 100.78
C GLU A 175 118.30 51.28 99.67
N THR A 176 118.76 52.50 99.40
CA THR A 176 118.28 53.35 98.29
C THR A 176 118.51 52.68 96.94
N SER A 177 119.68 52.09 96.72
CA SER A 177 120.01 51.36 95.49
C SER A 177 119.12 50.11 95.32
N ARG A 178 118.88 49.39 96.42
CA ARG A 178 117.96 48.24 96.44
C ARG A 178 116.52 48.65 96.14
N LEU A 179 116.02 49.73 96.76
CA LEU A 179 114.68 50.26 96.51
C LEU A 179 114.54 50.78 95.07
N GLN A 180 115.58 51.39 94.50
CA GLN A 180 115.61 51.75 93.07
C GLN A 180 115.54 50.51 92.17
N GLU A 181 116.26 49.43 92.49
CA GLU A 181 116.22 48.18 91.73
C GLU A 181 114.87 47.45 91.86
N GLU A 182 114.28 47.43 93.06
CA GLU A 182 112.94 46.88 93.30
C GLU A 182 111.85 47.72 92.58
N LEU A 183 111.94 49.05 92.60
CA LEU A 183 111.06 49.96 91.86
C LEU A 183 111.20 49.77 90.34
N ALA A 184 112.43 49.59 89.82
CA ALA A 184 112.67 49.30 88.41
C ALA A 184 112.07 47.94 88.01
N LYS A 185 112.28 46.89 88.82
CA LYS A 185 111.69 45.55 88.63
C LYS A 185 110.16 45.59 88.67
N LEU A 186 109.56 46.40 89.54
CA LEU A 186 108.10 46.60 89.61
C LEU A 186 107.59 47.38 88.39
N SER A 187 108.30 48.41 87.95
CA SER A 187 107.97 49.21 86.76
C SER A 187 108.03 48.38 85.48
N GLU A 188 109.05 47.51 85.33
CA GLU A 188 109.15 46.60 84.19
C GLU A 188 108.04 45.53 84.20
N LYS A 189 107.70 44.98 85.37
CA LYS A 189 106.54 44.07 85.53
C LYS A 189 105.22 44.76 85.18
N LEU A 190 105.02 46.01 85.62
CA LEU A 190 103.84 46.81 85.29
C LEU A 190 103.76 47.05 83.79
N LYS A 191 104.84 47.46 83.14
CA LYS A 191 104.90 47.64 81.68
C LYS A 191 104.59 46.36 80.92
N LYS A 192 105.21 45.23 81.30
CA LYS A 192 104.93 43.91 80.69
C LYS A 192 103.47 43.47 80.88
N LYS A 193 102.85 43.80 82.02
CA LYS A 193 101.42 43.57 82.25
C LYS A 193 100.52 44.49 81.42
N GLN A 194 100.88 45.76 81.25
CA GLN A 194 100.19 46.69 80.36
C GLN A 194 100.28 46.24 78.89
N GLU A 195 101.46 45.90 78.41
CA GLU A 195 101.66 45.35 77.05
C GLU A 195 100.85 44.06 76.83
N SER A 196 100.84 43.15 77.82
CA SER A 196 100.02 41.93 77.78
C SER A 196 98.52 42.20 77.80
N PHE A 197 98.08 43.21 78.55
CA PHE A 197 96.67 43.62 78.59
C PHE A 197 96.23 44.21 77.25
N CYS A 198 97.03 45.11 76.66
CA CYS A 198 96.74 45.69 75.35
C CYS A 198 96.66 44.61 74.26
N ARG A 199 97.56 43.61 74.26
CA ARG A 199 97.48 42.48 73.31
C ARG A 199 96.20 41.67 73.49
N LEU A 200 95.88 41.26 74.72
CA LEU A 200 94.64 40.53 75.02
C LEU A 200 93.38 41.35 74.69
N GLN A 201 93.43 42.68 74.83
CA GLN A 201 92.34 43.56 74.40
C GLN A 201 92.21 43.57 72.87
N SER A 202 93.31 43.71 72.11
CA SER A 202 93.27 43.66 70.65
C SER A 202 92.83 42.28 70.13
N GLU A 203 93.33 41.19 70.70
CA GLU A 203 92.93 39.81 70.36
C GLU A 203 91.44 39.57 70.65
N LYS A 204 90.94 40.07 71.78
CA LYS A 204 89.52 40.09 72.11
C LYS A 204 88.73 40.88 71.06
N GLU A 205 89.16 42.10 70.72
CA GLU A 205 88.48 42.96 69.75
C GLU A 205 88.47 42.35 68.34
N THR A 206 89.55 41.70 67.89
CA THR A 206 89.55 40.95 66.62
C THR A 206 88.58 39.77 66.67
N LEU A 207 88.61 38.96 67.73
CA LEU A 207 87.70 37.81 67.86
C LEU A 207 86.23 38.21 67.95
N PHE A 208 85.90 39.35 68.57
CA PHE A 208 84.53 39.89 68.55
C PHE A 208 84.12 40.38 67.17
N ASN A 209 85.01 41.07 66.44
CA ASN A 209 84.73 41.51 65.07
C ASN A 209 84.56 40.30 64.12
N ASP A 210 85.45 39.31 64.17
CA ASP A 210 85.35 38.09 63.37
C ASP A 210 84.07 37.30 63.68
N SER A 211 83.71 37.18 64.96
CA SER A 211 82.46 36.54 65.39
C SER A 211 81.23 37.29 64.90
N ARG A 212 81.23 38.63 64.96
CA ARG A 212 80.12 39.48 64.48
C ARG A 212 79.98 39.34 62.96
N ASN A 213 81.08 39.52 62.22
CA ASN A 213 81.13 39.35 60.77
C ASN A 213 80.67 37.93 60.36
N LYS A 214 80.97 36.90 61.15
CA LYS A 214 80.52 35.53 60.86
C LYS A 214 79.04 35.30 61.12
N ILE A 215 78.46 35.96 62.11
CA ILE A 215 77.01 35.98 62.32
C ILE A 215 76.32 36.70 61.16
N GLU A 216 76.84 37.85 60.73
CA GLU A 216 76.34 38.61 59.58
C GLU A 216 76.40 37.79 58.28
N GLU A 217 77.52 37.11 58.00
CA GLU A 217 77.64 36.15 56.88
C GLU A 217 76.56 35.05 56.94
N LEU A 218 76.31 34.47 58.11
CA LEU A 218 75.36 33.37 58.28
C LEU A 218 73.91 33.85 58.19
N GLN A 219 73.62 35.10 58.57
CA GLN A 219 72.33 35.76 58.35
C GLN A 219 72.12 36.02 56.85
N GLN A 220 73.06 36.66 56.16
CA GLN A 220 72.98 36.94 54.73
C GLN A 220 72.82 35.66 53.89
N ARG A 221 73.53 34.57 54.23
CA ARG A 221 73.36 33.26 53.57
C ARG A 221 71.95 32.70 53.78
N LYS A 222 71.44 32.70 55.03
CA LYS A 222 70.07 32.24 55.33
C LYS A 222 69.01 33.07 54.63
N GLU A 223 69.18 34.38 54.54
CA GLU A 223 68.27 35.28 53.83
C GLU A 223 68.30 35.06 52.32
N ALA A 224 69.49 34.86 51.74
CA ALA A 224 69.66 34.52 50.33
C ALA A 224 69.04 33.15 49.99
N ASP A 225 69.27 32.13 50.81
CA ASP A 225 68.69 30.79 50.67
C ASP A 225 67.15 30.85 50.80
N LEU A 226 66.62 31.53 51.81
CA LEU A 226 65.19 31.71 52.02
C LEU A 226 64.53 32.46 50.85
N LYS A 227 65.17 33.52 50.34
CA LYS A 227 64.70 34.25 49.15
C LYS A 227 64.74 33.38 47.88
N ALA A 228 65.77 32.54 47.73
CA ALA A 228 65.88 31.59 46.63
C ALA A 228 64.81 30.49 46.70
N GLN A 229 64.47 30.01 47.90
CA GLN A 229 63.36 29.05 48.07
C GLN A 229 62.00 29.70 47.81
N LEU A 230 61.74 30.90 48.32
CA LEU A 230 60.50 31.64 48.03
C LEU A 230 60.31 31.87 46.51
N ALA A 231 61.37 32.24 45.79
CA ALA A 231 61.32 32.39 44.33
C ALA A 231 61.05 31.06 43.61
N ARG A 232 61.57 29.93 44.11
CA ARG A 232 61.26 28.58 43.58
C ARG A 232 59.81 28.19 43.85
N THR A 233 59.30 28.43 45.06
CA THR A 233 57.89 28.16 45.41
C THR A 233 56.94 29.00 44.55
N GLN A 234 57.23 30.30 44.35
CA GLN A 234 56.45 31.16 43.47
C GLN A 234 56.45 30.66 42.02
N LYS A 235 57.61 30.25 41.48
CA LYS A 235 57.70 29.70 40.11
C LYS A 235 56.94 28.38 39.97
N LEU A 236 57.06 27.46 40.93
CA LEU A 236 56.32 26.20 40.94
C LEU A 236 54.80 26.42 41.07
N GLN A 237 54.38 27.43 41.84
CA GLN A 237 52.98 27.80 41.94
C GLN A 237 52.45 28.38 40.61
N GLN A 238 53.20 29.25 39.93
CA GLN A 238 52.83 29.74 38.60
C GLN A 238 52.77 28.62 37.56
N GLU A 239 53.70 27.66 37.60
CA GLU A 239 53.69 26.48 36.73
C GLU A 239 52.48 25.56 37.01
N LEU A 240 52.09 25.41 38.28
CA LEU A 240 50.89 24.68 38.69
C LEU A 240 49.60 25.40 38.26
N GLU A 241 49.54 26.73 38.40
CA GLU A 241 48.39 27.54 37.98
C GLU A 241 48.20 27.49 36.45
N ALA A 242 49.27 27.58 35.66
CA ALA A 242 49.24 27.41 34.21
C ALA A 242 48.89 25.97 33.78
N ALA A 243 49.39 24.96 34.50
CA ALA A 243 49.00 23.56 34.27
C ALA A 243 47.51 23.34 34.54
N ASN A 244 46.95 23.94 35.61
CA ASN A 244 45.53 23.86 35.92
C ASN A 244 44.65 24.58 34.88
N GLN A 245 45.11 25.72 34.34
CA GLN A 245 44.41 26.43 33.25
C GLN A 245 44.35 25.57 31.97
N SER A 246 45.49 25.04 31.51
CA SER A 246 45.52 24.15 30.32
C SER A 246 44.74 22.84 30.53
N LEU A 247 44.67 22.31 31.75
CA LEU A 247 43.80 21.17 32.09
C LEU A 247 42.30 21.51 32.08
N ALA A 248 41.92 22.76 32.36
CA ALA A 248 40.54 23.23 32.19
C ALA A 248 40.19 23.40 30.71
N GLU A 249 41.07 24.02 29.91
CA GLU A 249 40.89 24.15 28.46
C GLU A 249 40.74 22.77 27.78
N LEU A 250 41.60 21.79 28.11
CA LEU A 250 41.52 20.40 27.63
C LEU A 250 40.34 19.60 28.20
N ARG A 251 39.66 20.11 29.23
CA ARG A 251 38.40 19.54 29.75
C ARG A 251 37.23 20.09 28.96
N ASP A 252 37.20 21.40 28.73
CA ASP A 252 36.11 22.08 28.03
C ASP A 252 36.11 21.76 26.53
N GLN A 253 37.29 21.66 25.89
CA GLN A 253 37.43 21.13 24.53
C GLN A 253 36.82 19.73 24.40
N ARG A 254 37.23 18.79 25.26
CA ARG A 254 36.68 17.42 25.27
C ARG A 254 35.21 17.35 25.69
N GLN A 255 34.68 18.38 26.36
CA GLN A 255 33.24 18.51 26.62
C GLN A 255 32.49 19.00 25.37
N GLY A 256 33.07 19.94 24.61
CA GLY A 256 32.60 20.35 23.28
C GLY A 256 32.55 19.18 22.30
N GLU A 257 33.68 18.50 22.08
CA GLU A 257 33.77 17.29 21.24
C GLU A 257 32.70 16.24 21.60
N ARG A 258 32.48 16.00 22.90
CA ARG A 258 31.44 15.07 23.37
C ARG A 258 30.02 15.55 23.07
N LEU A 259 29.75 16.84 23.17
CA LEU A 259 28.45 17.42 22.83
C LEU A 259 28.21 17.39 21.31
N GLU A 260 29.23 17.68 20.50
CA GLU A 260 29.20 17.56 19.04
C GLU A 260 28.98 16.11 18.60
N HIS A 261 29.74 15.15 19.15
CA HIS A 261 29.53 13.72 18.88
C HIS A 261 28.13 13.25 19.34
N ALA A 262 27.63 13.71 20.48
CA ALA A 262 26.26 13.39 20.92
C ALA A 262 25.18 14.03 20.03
N ALA A 263 25.43 15.22 19.48
CA ALA A 263 24.55 15.87 18.51
C ALA A 263 24.57 15.15 17.15
N ALA A 264 25.74 14.72 16.68
CA ALA A 264 25.89 13.94 15.46
C ALA A 264 25.24 12.55 15.57
N LEU A 265 25.42 11.86 16.70
CA LEU A 265 24.74 10.59 16.99
C LEU A 265 23.22 10.77 17.05
N ARG A 266 22.71 11.86 17.64
CA ARG A 266 21.28 12.17 17.61
C ARG A 266 20.80 12.43 16.17
N ALA A 267 21.51 13.24 15.39
CA ALA A 267 21.14 13.51 14.00
C ALA A 267 21.11 12.23 13.12
N LEU A 268 22.03 11.29 13.36
CA LEU A 268 22.00 9.98 12.70
C LEU A 268 20.85 9.09 13.20
N GLN A 269 20.54 9.12 14.50
CA GLN A 269 19.39 8.41 15.08
C GLN A 269 18.06 8.95 14.52
N ASP A 270 17.94 10.27 14.36
CA ASP A 270 16.81 10.97 13.75
C ASP A 270 16.72 10.61 12.25
N GLN A 271 17.84 10.61 11.52
CA GLN A 271 17.87 10.22 10.11
C GLN A 271 17.44 8.75 9.90
N VAL A 272 17.90 7.83 10.75
CA VAL A 272 17.51 6.42 10.69
C VAL A 272 16.03 6.23 11.06
N SER A 273 15.48 7.03 11.98
CA SER A 273 14.05 6.94 12.31
C SER A 273 13.16 7.45 11.17
N VAL A 274 13.55 8.54 10.48
CA VAL A 274 12.88 9.01 9.25
C VAL A 274 12.98 7.97 8.14
N GLN A 275 14.18 7.46 7.83
CA GLN A 275 14.35 6.42 6.80
C GLN A 275 13.56 5.14 7.11
N SER A 276 13.40 4.78 8.39
CA SER A 276 12.57 3.66 8.80
C SER A 276 11.07 3.94 8.63
N ALA A 277 10.63 5.19 8.83
CA ALA A 277 9.25 5.61 8.58
C ALA A 277 8.95 5.63 7.08
N ASP A 278 9.81 6.28 6.27
CA ASP A 278 9.70 6.34 4.81
C ASP A 278 9.61 4.93 4.19
N ALA A 279 10.44 4.01 4.67
CA ALA A 279 10.46 2.62 4.21
C ALA A 279 9.21 1.83 4.66
N GLN A 280 8.67 2.12 5.85
CA GLN A 280 7.43 1.51 6.32
C GLN A 280 6.22 2.03 5.55
N GLU A 281 6.13 3.35 5.29
CA GLU A 281 5.07 3.94 4.46
C GLU A 281 5.07 3.36 3.04
N GLN A 282 6.26 3.16 2.44
CA GLN A 282 6.40 2.48 1.14
C GLN A 282 5.88 1.03 1.18
N VAL A 283 6.16 0.28 2.26
CA VAL A 283 5.64 -1.09 2.43
C VAL A 283 4.12 -1.08 2.64
N GLU A 284 3.58 -0.18 3.44
CA GLU A 284 2.13 -0.04 3.67
C GLU A 284 1.39 0.38 2.39
N GLY A 285 1.97 1.28 1.58
CA GLY A 285 1.47 1.64 0.25
C GLY A 285 1.47 0.47 -0.74
N LEU A 286 2.57 -0.29 -0.82
CA LEU A 286 2.65 -1.50 -1.67
C LEU A 286 1.68 -2.60 -1.20
N LEU A 287 1.43 -2.73 0.10
CA LEU A 287 0.42 -3.65 0.64
C LEU A 287 -1.01 -3.18 0.29
N ALA A 288 -1.29 -1.89 0.35
CA ALA A 288 -2.57 -1.32 -0.07
C ALA A 288 -2.82 -1.53 -1.56
N GLU A 289 -1.82 -1.28 -2.42
CA GLU A 289 -1.89 -1.57 -3.86
C GLU A 289 -2.10 -3.06 -4.12
N ASN A 290 -1.35 -3.95 -3.45
CA ASN A 290 -1.49 -5.39 -3.63
C ASN A 290 -2.89 -5.89 -3.21
N ASN A 291 -3.47 -5.31 -2.16
CA ASN A 291 -4.85 -5.61 -1.75
C ASN A 291 -5.86 -5.10 -2.78
N ALA A 292 -5.72 -3.87 -3.30
CA ALA A 292 -6.58 -3.35 -4.36
C ALA A 292 -6.51 -4.19 -5.64
N LEU A 293 -5.32 -4.64 -6.04
CA LEU A 293 -5.11 -5.54 -7.17
C LEU A 293 -5.75 -6.93 -6.94
N ARG A 294 -5.68 -7.49 -5.73
CA ARG A 294 -6.40 -8.73 -5.38
C ARG A 294 -7.92 -8.56 -5.45
N THR A 295 -8.46 -7.45 -4.97
CA THR A 295 -9.90 -7.15 -5.06
C THR A 295 -10.34 -7.00 -6.52
N SER A 296 -9.54 -6.32 -7.34
CA SER A 296 -9.78 -6.18 -8.79
C SER A 296 -9.74 -7.54 -9.51
N LEU A 297 -8.75 -8.40 -9.18
CA LEU A 297 -8.65 -9.76 -9.74
C LEU A 297 -9.87 -10.61 -9.37
N ALA A 298 -10.28 -10.61 -8.09
CA ALA A 298 -11.47 -11.34 -7.64
C ALA A 298 -12.76 -10.85 -8.32
N ALA A 299 -12.89 -9.54 -8.58
CA ALA A 299 -14.01 -8.99 -9.34
C ALA A 299 -13.99 -9.44 -10.81
N LEU A 300 -12.82 -9.49 -11.45
CA LEU A 300 -12.65 -10.01 -12.81
C LEU A 300 -12.96 -11.52 -12.89
N GLU A 301 -12.56 -12.31 -11.89
CA GLU A 301 -12.91 -13.73 -11.78
C GLU A 301 -14.43 -13.93 -11.61
N GLN A 302 -15.10 -13.11 -10.80
CA GLN A 302 -16.57 -13.12 -10.70
C GLN A 302 -17.23 -12.79 -12.04
N ILE A 303 -16.79 -11.74 -12.73
CA ILE A 303 -17.32 -11.38 -14.06
C ILE A 303 -17.08 -12.51 -15.07
N GLN A 304 -15.92 -13.18 -15.03
CA GLN A 304 -15.61 -14.30 -15.92
C GLN A 304 -16.50 -15.52 -15.62
N THR A 305 -16.78 -15.84 -14.35
CA THR A 305 -17.68 -16.94 -13.98
C THR A 305 -19.12 -16.66 -14.39
N ALA A 306 -19.63 -15.45 -14.14
CA ALA A 306 -20.97 -15.02 -14.59
C ALA A 306 -21.10 -15.11 -16.12
N LYS A 307 -20.16 -14.55 -16.88
CA LYS A 307 -20.14 -14.64 -18.35
C LYS A 307 -20.04 -16.07 -18.87
N THR A 308 -19.39 -16.97 -18.13
CA THR A 308 -19.33 -18.40 -18.47
C THR A 308 -20.67 -19.09 -18.24
N GLN A 309 -21.42 -18.71 -17.20
CA GLN A 309 -22.79 -19.17 -16.95
C GLN A 309 -23.74 -18.67 -18.03
N GLU A 310 -23.71 -17.37 -18.36
CA GLU A 310 -24.49 -16.78 -19.48
C GLU A 310 -24.24 -17.51 -20.81
N LEU A 311 -22.97 -17.78 -21.16
CA LEU A 311 -22.62 -18.52 -22.37
C LEU A 311 -23.11 -19.96 -22.36
N ASN A 312 -23.26 -20.60 -21.20
CA ASN A 312 -23.82 -21.95 -21.11
C ASN A 312 -25.35 -21.93 -21.25
N VAL A 313 -26.05 -20.98 -20.61
CA VAL A 313 -27.50 -20.79 -20.79
C VAL A 313 -27.84 -20.49 -22.26
N LEU A 314 -27.06 -19.63 -22.92
CA LEU A 314 -27.23 -19.34 -24.35
C LEU A 314 -26.96 -20.57 -25.25
N ARG A 315 -26.02 -21.45 -24.86
CA ARG A 315 -25.80 -22.73 -25.57
C ARG A 315 -26.96 -23.68 -25.37
N GLU A 316 -27.47 -23.81 -24.14
CA GLU A 316 -28.60 -24.66 -23.79
C GLU A 316 -29.85 -24.23 -24.58
N GLN A 317 -30.18 -22.94 -24.58
CA GLN A 317 -31.24 -22.36 -25.43
C GLN A 317 -31.01 -22.60 -26.93
N THR A 318 -29.76 -22.49 -27.41
CA THR A 318 -29.44 -22.79 -28.82
C THR A 318 -29.66 -24.27 -29.15
N THR A 319 -29.31 -25.20 -28.25
CA THR A 319 -29.56 -26.63 -28.44
C THR A 319 -31.04 -26.98 -28.35
N GLU A 320 -31.78 -26.33 -27.45
CA GLU A 320 -33.23 -26.51 -27.29
C GLU A 320 -33.97 -26.05 -28.56
N LEU A 321 -33.73 -24.82 -29.03
CA LEU A 321 -34.28 -24.31 -30.30
C LEU A 321 -33.85 -25.15 -31.51
N THR A 322 -32.63 -25.71 -31.51
CA THR A 322 -32.20 -26.64 -32.58
C THR A 322 -33.00 -27.93 -32.54
N SER A 323 -33.30 -28.46 -31.34
CA SER A 323 -34.11 -29.67 -31.18
C SER A 323 -35.59 -29.43 -31.52
N GLU A 324 -36.17 -28.28 -31.16
CA GLU A 324 -37.51 -27.87 -31.61
C GLU A 324 -37.57 -27.77 -33.14
N LEU A 325 -36.58 -27.14 -33.76
CA LEU A 325 -36.51 -27.00 -35.21
C LEU A 325 -36.37 -28.36 -35.92
N GLN A 326 -35.58 -29.28 -35.38
CA GLN A 326 -35.49 -30.66 -35.87
C GLN A 326 -36.79 -31.45 -35.67
N GLN A 327 -37.47 -31.29 -34.53
CA GLN A 327 -38.79 -31.88 -34.30
C GLN A 327 -39.80 -31.34 -35.32
N ARG A 328 -39.84 -30.03 -35.55
CA ARG A 328 -40.71 -29.42 -36.56
C ARG A 328 -40.39 -29.92 -37.98
N GLN A 329 -39.13 -30.14 -38.32
CA GLN A 329 -38.74 -30.74 -39.59
C GLN A 329 -39.28 -32.17 -39.72
N ALA A 330 -39.13 -33.00 -38.69
CA ALA A 330 -39.70 -34.35 -38.67
C ALA A 330 -41.24 -34.35 -38.74
N GLU A 331 -41.92 -33.46 -38.00
CA GLU A 331 -43.38 -33.27 -38.10
C GLU A 331 -43.83 -32.87 -39.52
N TYR A 332 -43.06 -32.03 -40.23
CA TYR A 332 -43.33 -31.66 -41.61
C TYR A 332 -43.05 -32.82 -42.60
N GLU A 333 -42.02 -33.64 -42.36
CA GLU A 333 -41.71 -34.82 -43.16
C GLU A 333 -42.79 -35.91 -42.99
N ASP A 334 -43.23 -36.19 -41.76
CA ASP A 334 -44.34 -37.11 -41.47
C ASP A 334 -45.66 -36.64 -42.11
N LEU A 335 -45.98 -35.34 -42.03
CA LEU A 335 -47.17 -34.77 -42.66
C LEU A 335 -47.09 -34.79 -44.20
N MET A 336 -45.89 -34.63 -44.78
CA MET A 336 -45.67 -34.81 -46.22
C MET A 336 -45.87 -36.28 -46.63
N GLY A 337 -45.35 -37.23 -45.86
CA GLY A 337 -45.59 -38.66 -46.06
C GLY A 337 -47.07 -39.01 -46.05
N GLN A 338 -47.79 -38.61 -45.00
CA GLN A 338 -49.24 -38.80 -44.88
C GLN A 338 -50.03 -38.19 -46.05
N LYS A 339 -49.63 -36.99 -46.52
CA LYS A 339 -50.23 -36.33 -47.68
C LYS A 339 -50.01 -37.12 -48.96
N ASP A 340 -48.79 -37.62 -49.17
CA ASP A 340 -48.44 -38.33 -50.40
C ASP A 340 -49.03 -39.77 -50.41
N ASP A 341 -49.13 -40.42 -49.25
CA ASP A 341 -49.93 -41.66 -49.04
C ASP A 341 -51.42 -41.44 -49.37
N LEU A 342 -52.04 -40.40 -48.82
CA LEU A 342 -53.44 -40.04 -49.12
C LEU A 342 -53.63 -39.69 -50.60
N ASN A 343 -52.64 -39.07 -51.23
CA ASN A 343 -52.66 -38.77 -52.66
C ASN A 343 -52.51 -40.04 -53.52
N SER A 344 -51.71 -41.03 -53.11
CA SER A 344 -51.65 -42.35 -53.74
C SER A 344 -52.99 -43.08 -53.60
N GLN A 345 -53.55 -43.15 -52.39
CA GLN A 345 -54.87 -43.76 -52.14
C GLN A 345 -55.99 -43.11 -52.97
N LEU A 346 -55.97 -41.78 -53.09
CA LEU A 346 -56.93 -41.04 -53.94
C LEU A 346 -56.72 -41.37 -55.43
N GLN A 347 -55.47 -41.42 -55.90
CA GLN A 347 -55.14 -41.75 -57.29
C GLN A 347 -55.48 -43.21 -57.62
N GLU A 348 -55.22 -44.15 -56.71
CA GLU A 348 -55.57 -45.57 -56.84
C GLU A 348 -57.09 -45.76 -56.83
N SER A 349 -57.82 -45.11 -55.93
CA SER A 349 -59.30 -45.15 -55.90
C SER A 349 -59.91 -44.55 -57.16
N LEU A 350 -59.31 -43.47 -57.70
CA LEU A 350 -59.75 -42.84 -58.94
C LEU A 350 -59.42 -43.70 -60.18
N GLN A 351 -58.30 -44.44 -60.17
CA GLN A 351 -57.99 -45.47 -61.18
C GLN A 351 -58.94 -46.68 -61.08
N GLN A 352 -59.28 -47.14 -59.88
CA GLN A 352 -60.26 -48.21 -59.66
C GLN A 352 -61.64 -47.79 -60.18
N GLN A 353 -62.13 -46.58 -59.85
CA GLN A 353 -63.38 -46.07 -60.42
C GLN A 353 -63.33 -45.95 -61.95
N GLN A 354 -62.20 -45.57 -62.54
CA GLN A 354 -62.04 -45.56 -64.00
C GLN A 354 -62.08 -46.97 -64.59
N GLN A 355 -61.45 -47.96 -63.95
CA GLN A 355 -61.50 -49.35 -64.38
C GLN A 355 -62.92 -49.94 -64.23
N GLU A 356 -63.61 -49.72 -63.12
CA GLU A 356 -65.00 -50.13 -62.91
C GLU A 356 -65.95 -49.47 -63.94
N GLN A 357 -65.74 -48.20 -64.26
CA GLN A 357 -66.49 -47.51 -65.31
C GLN A 357 -66.19 -48.07 -66.71
N GLU A 358 -64.93 -48.42 -67.01
CA GLU A 358 -64.56 -49.02 -68.29
C GLU A 358 -65.07 -50.47 -68.41
N GLU A 359 -65.05 -51.26 -67.33
CA GLU A 359 -65.59 -52.62 -67.28
C GLU A 359 -67.12 -52.64 -67.35
N THR A 360 -67.82 -51.78 -66.60
CA THR A 360 -69.28 -51.68 -66.72
C THR A 360 -69.71 -51.15 -68.09
N LEU A 361 -68.94 -50.24 -68.69
CA LEU A 361 -69.16 -49.81 -70.07
C LEU A 361 -68.92 -50.95 -71.08
N LYS A 362 -67.87 -51.76 -70.91
CA LYS A 362 -67.62 -52.97 -71.73
C LYS A 362 -68.74 -54.00 -71.57
N GLN A 363 -69.15 -54.32 -70.35
CA GLN A 363 -70.26 -55.25 -70.09
C GLN A 363 -71.56 -54.73 -70.70
N CYS A 364 -71.84 -53.43 -70.63
CA CYS A 364 -72.99 -52.80 -71.29
C CYS A 364 -72.89 -52.88 -72.82
N GLN A 365 -71.71 -52.67 -73.41
CA GLN A 365 -71.47 -52.86 -74.84
C GLN A 365 -71.60 -54.33 -75.28
N GLU A 366 -71.14 -55.29 -74.48
CA GLU A 366 -71.28 -56.72 -74.74
C GLU A 366 -72.73 -57.20 -74.60
N GLN A 367 -73.46 -56.70 -73.60
CA GLN A 367 -74.91 -56.90 -73.47
C GLN A 367 -75.64 -56.35 -74.70
N HIS A 368 -75.43 -55.09 -75.07
CA HIS A 368 -76.04 -54.52 -76.27
C HIS A 368 -75.61 -55.22 -77.57
N ALA A 369 -74.38 -55.73 -77.67
CA ALA A 369 -73.93 -56.49 -78.84
C ALA A 369 -74.53 -57.91 -78.92
N THR A 370 -74.81 -58.54 -77.77
CA THR A 370 -75.51 -59.85 -77.72
C THR A 370 -77.03 -59.68 -77.91
N GLU A 371 -77.63 -58.62 -77.38
CA GLU A 371 -78.99 -58.18 -77.71
C GLU A 371 -79.13 -57.90 -79.21
N LEU A 372 -78.17 -57.17 -79.83
CA LEU A 372 -78.19 -56.89 -81.26
C LEU A 372 -78.19 -58.18 -82.09
N LYS A 373 -77.28 -59.12 -81.77
CA LYS A 373 -77.21 -60.43 -82.44
C LYS A 373 -78.49 -61.23 -82.26
N GLY A 374 -79.06 -61.26 -81.06
CA GLY A 374 -80.36 -61.90 -80.82
C GLY A 374 -81.48 -61.28 -81.66
N LYS A 375 -81.46 -59.95 -81.86
CA LYS A 375 -82.41 -59.26 -82.75
C LYS A 375 -82.11 -59.47 -84.23
N GLU A 376 -80.86 -59.60 -84.65
CA GLU A 376 -80.48 -60.00 -86.01
C GLU A 376 -80.93 -61.43 -86.32
N GLU A 377 -80.76 -62.37 -85.37
CA GLU A 377 -81.25 -63.74 -85.46
C GLU A 377 -82.79 -63.81 -85.47
N GLU A 378 -83.50 -63.06 -84.60
CA GLU A 378 -84.96 -62.92 -84.66
C GLU A 378 -85.42 -62.38 -86.03
N LEU A 379 -84.80 -61.30 -86.53
CA LEU A 379 -85.13 -60.70 -87.82
C LEU A 379 -84.84 -61.65 -89.00
N GLN A 380 -83.79 -62.46 -88.91
CA GLN A 380 -83.49 -63.47 -89.92
C GLN A 380 -84.51 -64.62 -89.88
N ASN A 381 -84.86 -65.14 -88.70
CA ASN A 381 -85.94 -66.13 -88.55
C ASN A 381 -87.29 -65.62 -89.10
N VAL A 382 -87.63 -64.35 -88.85
CA VAL A 382 -88.85 -63.72 -89.41
C VAL A 382 -88.75 -63.54 -90.94
N ARG A 383 -87.56 -63.23 -91.48
CA ARG A 383 -87.31 -63.17 -92.92
C ARG A 383 -87.45 -64.54 -93.58
N ASP A 384 -86.96 -65.60 -92.96
CA ASP A 384 -87.04 -66.97 -93.47
C ASP A 384 -88.49 -67.50 -93.42
N GLN A 385 -89.24 -67.21 -92.35
CA GLN A 385 -90.69 -67.47 -92.30
C GLN A 385 -91.45 -66.70 -93.39
N LEU A 386 -91.10 -65.44 -93.65
CA LEU A 386 -91.69 -64.65 -94.71
C LEU A 386 -91.36 -65.21 -96.11
N GLN A 387 -90.15 -65.74 -96.31
CA GLN A 387 -89.77 -66.44 -97.54
C GLN A 387 -90.58 -67.74 -97.70
N GLN A 388 -90.68 -68.58 -96.67
CA GLN A 388 -91.50 -69.80 -96.72
C GLN A 388 -92.96 -69.47 -97.09
N ALA A 389 -93.55 -68.45 -96.47
CA ALA A 389 -94.91 -68.00 -96.78
C ALA A 389 -95.05 -67.47 -98.24
N GLN A 390 -93.99 -66.90 -98.82
CA GLN A 390 -93.96 -66.54 -100.24
C GLN A 390 -93.85 -67.77 -101.15
N GLU A 391 -93.05 -68.77 -100.79
CA GLU A 391 -92.92 -70.02 -101.54
C GLU A 391 -94.21 -70.84 -101.52
N GLU A 392 -94.90 -70.91 -100.38
CA GLU A 392 -96.23 -71.52 -100.24
C GLU A 392 -97.29 -70.78 -101.07
N ARG A 393 -97.33 -69.43 -100.99
CA ARG A 393 -98.17 -68.57 -101.84
C ARG A 393 -97.91 -68.82 -103.33
N ASP A 394 -96.65 -68.93 -103.74
CA ASP A 394 -96.29 -69.13 -105.14
C ASP A 394 -96.53 -70.58 -105.61
N GLY A 395 -96.51 -71.55 -104.68
CA GLY A 395 -97.08 -72.88 -104.86
C GLY A 395 -98.58 -72.83 -105.14
N HIS A 396 -99.36 -72.16 -104.29
CA HIS A 396 -100.80 -71.99 -104.47
C HIS A 396 -101.14 -71.25 -105.78
N LEU A 397 -100.37 -70.22 -106.16
CA LEU A 397 -100.52 -69.54 -107.45
C LEU A 397 -100.32 -70.48 -108.64
N LYS A 398 -99.32 -71.38 -108.59
CA LYS A 398 -99.13 -72.42 -109.63
C LYS A 398 -100.34 -73.36 -109.69
N THR A 399 -100.85 -73.84 -108.55
CA THR A 399 -102.05 -74.69 -108.50
C THR A 399 -103.28 -73.98 -109.08
N ILE A 400 -103.48 -72.70 -108.76
CA ILE A 400 -104.57 -71.87 -109.31
C ILE A 400 -104.43 -71.71 -110.83
N CYS A 401 -103.21 -71.57 -111.35
CA CYS A 401 -102.96 -71.51 -112.79
C CYS A 401 -103.29 -72.84 -113.49
N SER A 402 -102.92 -73.98 -112.92
CA SER A 402 -103.28 -75.31 -113.46
C SER A 402 -104.80 -75.49 -113.51
N LEU A 403 -105.50 -75.23 -112.41
CA LEU A 403 -106.96 -75.35 -112.33
C LEU A 403 -107.67 -74.40 -113.32
N LYS A 404 -107.16 -73.17 -113.52
CA LYS A 404 -107.67 -72.24 -114.54
C LYS A 404 -107.49 -72.77 -115.97
N GLN A 405 -106.41 -73.51 -116.24
CA GLN A 405 -106.16 -74.11 -117.54
C GLN A 405 -107.05 -75.34 -117.77
N GLU A 406 -107.25 -76.22 -116.78
CA GLU A 406 -108.20 -77.34 -116.85
C GLU A 406 -109.65 -76.89 -117.08
N VAL A 407 -110.08 -75.81 -116.41
CA VAL A 407 -111.41 -75.19 -116.63
C VAL A 407 -111.54 -74.63 -118.06
N LYS A 408 -110.44 -74.12 -118.64
CA LYS A 408 -110.44 -73.63 -120.02
C LYS A 408 -110.50 -74.77 -121.04
N ASP A 409 -109.72 -75.84 -120.82
CA ASP A 409 -109.68 -77.00 -121.73
C ASP A 409 -110.99 -77.79 -121.72
N THR A 410 -111.67 -77.88 -120.57
CA THR A 410 -113.01 -78.46 -120.48
C THR A 410 -114.08 -77.59 -121.19
N VAL A 411 -113.99 -76.27 -121.10
CA VAL A 411 -114.88 -75.33 -121.84
C VAL A 411 -114.68 -75.44 -123.35
N ASP A 412 -113.44 -75.41 -123.86
CA ASP A 412 -113.20 -75.58 -125.30
C ASP A 412 -113.53 -77.02 -125.78
N GLY A 413 -113.42 -78.03 -124.91
CA GLY A 413 -113.92 -79.39 -125.14
C GLY A 413 -115.44 -79.45 -125.36
N GLN A 414 -116.23 -78.82 -124.50
CA GLN A 414 -117.69 -78.69 -124.68
C GLN A 414 -118.03 -77.94 -125.99
N ARG A 415 -117.29 -76.87 -126.28
CA ARG A 415 -117.44 -76.05 -127.50
C ARG A 415 -117.14 -76.81 -128.80
N ILE A 416 -116.29 -77.85 -128.73
CA ILE A 416 -116.03 -78.78 -129.86
C ILE A 416 -117.17 -79.79 -130.00
N LEU A 417 -117.73 -80.29 -128.89
CA LEU A 417 -118.89 -81.19 -128.88
C LEU A 417 -120.13 -80.53 -129.50
N GLU A 418 -120.47 -79.29 -129.11
CA GLU A 418 -121.57 -78.54 -129.72
C GLU A 418 -121.40 -78.39 -131.24
N LYS A 419 -120.20 -78.02 -131.70
CA LYS A 419 -119.89 -77.90 -133.13
C LYS A 419 -120.11 -79.21 -133.87
N LYS A 420 -119.63 -80.34 -133.33
CA LYS A 420 -119.85 -81.69 -133.91
C LYS A 420 -121.34 -82.05 -133.98
N GLY A 421 -122.10 -81.83 -132.90
CA GLY A 421 -123.55 -82.05 -132.88
C GLY A 421 -124.29 -81.21 -133.92
N SER A 422 -123.91 -79.93 -134.07
CA SER A 422 -124.51 -79.01 -135.05
C SER A 422 -124.26 -79.43 -136.52
N ALA A 423 -123.17 -80.15 -136.79
CA ALA A 423 -122.86 -80.68 -138.10
C ALA A 423 -123.71 -81.92 -138.42
N ALA A 424 -123.77 -82.89 -137.50
CA ALA A 424 -124.60 -84.09 -137.64
C ALA A 424 -126.08 -83.75 -137.88
N LEU A 425 -126.62 -82.74 -137.16
CA LEU A 425 -128.00 -82.29 -137.31
C LEU A 425 -128.30 -81.70 -138.70
N LYS A 426 -127.31 -81.09 -139.37
CA LYS A 426 -127.46 -80.56 -140.74
C LYS A 426 -127.49 -81.67 -141.78
N ASP A 427 -126.64 -82.68 -141.65
CA ASP A 427 -126.59 -83.78 -142.62
C ASP A 427 -127.78 -84.74 -142.48
N LEU A 428 -128.27 -84.98 -141.25
CA LEU A 428 -129.55 -85.68 -141.03
C LEU A 428 -130.74 -84.94 -141.69
N LYS A 429 -130.79 -83.60 -141.58
CA LYS A 429 -131.79 -82.79 -142.31
C LYS A 429 -131.65 -82.91 -143.84
N ARG A 430 -130.43 -83.01 -144.36
CA ARG A 430 -130.15 -83.19 -145.80
C ARG A 430 -130.60 -84.57 -146.29
N GLN A 431 -130.28 -85.63 -145.56
CA GLN A 431 -130.68 -87.00 -145.88
C GLN A 431 -132.20 -87.15 -145.90
N LEU A 432 -132.90 -86.67 -144.86
CA LEU A 432 -134.36 -86.71 -144.74
C LEU A 432 -135.08 -86.03 -145.93
N HIS A 433 -134.52 -84.93 -146.44
CA HIS A 433 -135.11 -84.19 -147.56
C HIS A 433 -134.89 -84.89 -148.92
N LEU A 434 -133.77 -85.61 -149.09
CA LEU A 434 -133.51 -86.41 -150.28
C LEU A 434 -134.38 -87.69 -150.30
N GLU A 435 -134.61 -88.31 -149.15
CA GLU A 435 -135.51 -89.46 -149.03
C GLU A 435 -136.97 -89.09 -149.30
N ARG A 436 -137.47 -87.93 -148.84
CA ARG A 436 -138.81 -87.44 -149.28
C ARG A 436 -138.92 -87.34 -150.80
N LYS A 437 -137.95 -86.70 -151.46
CA LYS A 437 -137.95 -86.58 -152.93
C LYS A 437 -137.80 -87.91 -153.69
N ARG A 438 -137.39 -89.00 -153.03
CA ARG A 438 -137.48 -90.37 -153.57
C ARG A 438 -138.85 -90.99 -153.33
N ALA A 439 -139.40 -90.86 -152.11
CA ALA A 439 -140.71 -91.38 -151.75
C ALA A 439 -141.81 -90.81 -152.65
N ASP A 440 -141.83 -89.49 -152.88
CA ASP A 440 -142.84 -88.83 -153.71
C ASP A 440 -142.88 -89.40 -155.15
N LYS A 441 -141.71 -89.73 -155.72
CA LYS A 441 -141.59 -90.35 -157.07
C LYS A 441 -141.84 -91.86 -157.10
N LEU A 442 -141.85 -92.52 -155.95
CA LEU A 442 -142.26 -93.93 -155.83
C LEU A 442 -143.77 -94.05 -155.63
N GLN A 443 -144.40 -93.10 -154.92
CA GLN A 443 -145.84 -93.10 -154.72
C GLN A 443 -146.64 -92.98 -156.04
N GLU A 444 -146.11 -92.27 -157.04
CA GLU A 444 -146.71 -92.15 -158.38
C GLU A 444 -146.45 -93.37 -159.31
N ARG A 445 -145.57 -94.31 -158.93
CA ARG A 445 -145.30 -95.56 -159.68
C ARG A 445 -145.57 -96.86 -158.94
N LEU A 446 -146.15 -96.79 -157.73
CA LEU A 446 -146.63 -97.95 -156.97
C LEU A 446 -148.15 -97.91 -156.71
N GLN A 447 -148.88 -97.12 -157.50
CA GLN A 447 -150.32 -97.27 -157.73
C GLN A 447 -150.66 -98.56 -158.51
N ASP A 448 -149.73 -99.08 -159.33
CA ASP A 448 -150.01 -100.16 -160.31
C ASP A 448 -149.24 -101.48 -160.12
N ILE A 449 -148.02 -101.51 -159.57
CA ILE A 449 -147.20 -102.75 -159.48
C ILE A 449 -146.79 -103.07 -158.04
N LEU A 450 -147.83 -103.34 -157.23
CA LEU A 450 -148.08 -104.65 -156.62
C LEU A 450 -146.88 -105.54 -156.20
N THR A 451 -147.02 -106.13 -155.00
CA THR A 451 -146.28 -107.27 -154.40
C THR A 451 -145.03 -107.02 -153.52
N ASN A 452 -145.16 -107.42 -152.24
CA ASN A 452 -144.17 -108.05 -151.34
C ASN A 452 -142.90 -107.33 -150.78
N SER A 453 -143.05 -106.81 -149.55
CA SER A 453 -142.50 -107.38 -148.29
C SER A 453 -141.06 -107.11 -147.73
N LYS A 454 -141.02 -106.79 -146.41
CA LYS A 454 -140.13 -107.27 -145.31
C LYS A 454 -138.71 -106.68 -144.97
N SER A 455 -138.69 -105.82 -143.94
CA SER A 455 -138.09 -106.01 -142.56
C SER A 455 -136.60 -105.77 -142.15
N ARG A 456 -136.42 -105.31 -140.86
CA ARG A 456 -135.27 -105.41 -139.87
C ARG A 456 -134.00 -104.51 -139.98
N SER A 457 -133.14 -104.24 -138.94
CA SER A 457 -133.25 -104.02 -137.45
C SER A 457 -131.88 -103.85 -136.68
N GLY A 458 -131.77 -103.04 -135.59
CA GLY A 458 -130.72 -103.12 -134.48
C GLY A 458 -129.79 -101.87 -134.25
N LEU A 459 -128.94 -101.71 -133.19
CA LEU A 459 -128.89 -102.14 -131.74
C LEU A 459 -127.71 -101.48 -130.90
N GLU A 460 -127.65 -101.66 -129.56
CA GLU A 460 -126.48 -101.63 -128.57
C GLU A 460 -125.80 -100.33 -127.97
N GLU A 461 -125.56 -100.29 -126.63
CA GLU A 461 -124.64 -99.41 -125.79
C GLU A 461 -124.52 -99.92 -124.29
N LEU A 462 -123.49 -99.54 -123.47
CA LEU A 462 -123.34 -99.92 -122.01
C LEU A 462 -122.26 -99.13 -121.16
N VAL A 463 -122.26 -99.29 -119.80
CA VAL A 463 -121.20 -98.98 -118.73
C VAL A 463 -121.05 -97.51 -118.22
N LEU A 464 -120.82 -97.12 -116.92
CA LEU A 464 -120.86 -97.71 -115.52
C LEU A 464 -120.85 -96.61 -114.37
N SER A 465 -120.53 -96.98 -113.10
CA SER A 465 -120.63 -96.24 -111.77
C SER A 465 -119.41 -95.34 -111.33
N GLU A 466 -119.14 -94.85 -110.08
CA GLU A 466 -119.65 -95.06 -108.68
C GLU A 466 -119.50 -93.85 -107.66
N MET A 467 -119.10 -94.02 -106.36
CA MET A 467 -119.57 -93.17 -105.20
C MET A 467 -118.58 -92.84 -104.01
N ASN A 468 -118.77 -91.68 -103.31
CA ASN A 468 -119.05 -91.51 -101.83
C ASN A 468 -118.93 -90.04 -101.26
N SER A 469 -119.28 -89.75 -99.98
CA SER A 469 -119.63 -88.37 -99.46
C SER A 469 -119.18 -88.03 -97.96
N PRO A 470 -119.74 -87.07 -97.15
CA PRO A 470 -119.01 -85.79 -96.79
C PRO A 470 -119.09 -85.17 -95.34
N SER A 471 -118.40 -84.02 -95.13
CA SER A 471 -118.70 -82.84 -94.23
C SER A 471 -118.38 -82.80 -92.70
N ARG A 472 -117.89 -81.61 -92.17
CA ARG A 472 -118.53 -80.72 -91.11
C ARG A 472 -117.63 -79.87 -90.13
N THR A 473 -117.54 -78.52 -90.32
CA THR A 473 -117.36 -77.36 -89.33
C THR A 473 -116.17 -77.31 -88.30
N GLN A 474 -115.72 -76.22 -87.61
CA GLN A 474 -116.14 -74.78 -87.41
C GLN A 474 -114.97 -73.83 -86.91
N THR A 475 -115.25 -72.53 -86.64
CA THR A 475 -114.41 -71.37 -86.12
C THR A 475 -114.07 -71.42 -84.59
N GLY A 476 -113.25 -70.62 -83.86
CA GLY A 476 -112.44 -69.33 -83.94
C GLY A 476 -111.62 -69.15 -82.61
N ASP A 477 -111.04 -68.02 -82.11
CA ASP A 477 -110.81 -66.62 -82.58
C ASP A 477 -109.58 -65.81 -82.00
N SER A 478 -109.56 -65.04 -80.86
CA SER A 478 -108.50 -63.98 -80.57
C SER A 478 -108.21 -63.38 -79.13
N SER A 479 -106.96 -62.85 -78.90
CA SER A 479 -106.53 -61.55 -78.20
C SER A 479 -105.90 -61.35 -76.75
N SER A 480 -104.79 -60.53 -76.67
CA SER A 480 -104.39 -59.36 -75.77
C SER A 480 -104.00 -59.34 -74.22
N ILE A 481 -103.42 -58.18 -73.72
CA ILE A 481 -103.10 -57.63 -72.31
C ILE A 481 -101.61 -57.70 -71.81
N SER A 482 -100.88 -56.83 -71.01
CA SER A 482 -100.92 -55.45 -70.35
C SER A 482 -100.88 -55.38 -68.76
N SER A 483 -100.33 -54.42 -67.94
CA SER A 483 -99.31 -53.28 -67.95
C SER A 483 -99.05 -52.61 -66.52
N PHE A 484 -98.07 -51.67 -66.33
CA PHE A 484 -97.76 -50.71 -65.16
C PHE A 484 -96.81 -51.17 -63.97
N SER A 485 -96.27 -50.39 -62.97
CA SER A 485 -96.50 -49.03 -62.32
C SER A 485 -95.26 -48.35 -61.58
N TYR A 486 -95.41 -47.42 -60.59
CA TYR A 486 -94.41 -46.36 -60.12
C TYR A 486 -94.59 -45.72 -58.66
N ARG A 487 -93.70 -44.82 -58.09
CA ARG A 487 -93.92 -43.77 -56.99
C ARG A 487 -92.72 -42.77 -56.64
N GLU A 488 -92.80 -41.88 -55.58
CA GLU A 488 -91.91 -40.69 -55.18
C GLU A 488 -91.48 -40.62 -53.64
N ILE A 489 -90.95 -39.59 -52.89
CA ILE A 489 -90.72 -38.08 -52.92
C ILE A 489 -89.70 -37.51 -51.82
N LEU A 490 -89.58 -36.17 -51.52
CA LEU A 490 -88.62 -35.40 -50.61
C LEU A 490 -89.19 -34.08 -49.93
N ARG A 491 -88.48 -33.34 -49.01
CA ARG A 491 -88.47 -31.84 -48.65
C ARG A 491 -87.72 -31.43 -47.30
N GLU A 492 -88.01 -30.33 -46.56
CA GLU A 492 -87.28 -29.00 -46.39
C GLU A 492 -87.69 -28.22 -45.05
N LYS A 493 -87.26 -27.02 -44.50
CA LYS A 493 -86.19 -25.95 -44.65
C LYS A 493 -86.12 -24.88 -43.46
N GLU A 494 -84.96 -24.21 -43.21
CA GLU A 494 -84.61 -22.78 -42.76
C GLU A 494 -84.99 -21.98 -41.43
N SER A 495 -83.96 -21.35 -40.76
CA SER A 495 -83.77 -19.88 -40.37
C SER A 495 -83.94 -19.19 -38.94
N SER A 496 -82.86 -18.49 -38.45
CA SER A 496 -82.74 -17.10 -37.81
C SER A 496 -82.78 -16.71 -36.27
N ALA A 497 -81.98 -15.65 -35.90
CA ALA A 497 -82.09 -14.57 -34.83
C ALA A 497 -81.60 -14.71 -33.32
N ALA A 498 -81.39 -13.55 -32.62
CA ALA A 498 -80.87 -13.36 -31.22
C ALA A 498 -81.33 -12.02 -30.51
N PRO A 499 -81.32 -11.83 -29.15
CA PRO A 499 -80.39 -10.90 -28.42
C PRO A 499 -80.14 -11.18 -26.88
N ALA A 500 -79.76 -10.19 -26.01
CA ALA A 500 -79.14 -10.39 -24.65
C ALA A 500 -79.57 -9.44 -23.47
N ARG A 501 -79.23 -9.75 -22.18
CA ARG A 501 -79.12 -8.79 -21.00
C ARG A 501 -78.45 -9.34 -19.68
N SER A 502 -78.45 -8.56 -18.58
CA SER A 502 -77.54 -8.62 -17.38
C SER A 502 -78.17 -8.25 -15.99
N LEU A 503 -77.37 -8.31 -14.87
CA LEU A 503 -77.54 -7.78 -13.47
C LEU A 503 -76.23 -8.12 -12.66
N SER A 504 -75.82 -7.73 -11.42
CA SER A 504 -76.12 -6.77 -10.31
C SER A 504 -74.84 -6.69 -9.37
N SER A 505 -74.67 -6.18 -8.13
CA SER A 505 -75.41 -5.45 -7.04
C SER A 505 -74.41 -4.80 -6.00
N SER A 506 -74.85 -4.20 -4.87
CA SER A 506 -74.07 -3.70 -3.68
C SER A 506 -75.03 -3.51 -2.46
N PRO A 507 -74.63 -3.25 -1.16
CA PRO A 507 -74.46 -1.85 -0.65
C PRO A 507 -73.74 -1.56 0.73
N GLN A 508 -73.57 -0.25 1.06
CA GLN A 508 -73.64 0.42 2.41
C GLN A 508 -72.42 0.49 3.37
N ALA A 509 -72.46 1.42 4.37
CA ALA A 509 -71.32 1.87 5.23
C ALA A 509 -71.77 2.24 6.69
N GLN A 510 -71.04 2.87 7.64
CA GLN A 510 -70.34 4.19 7.60
C GLN A 510 -69.00 4.35 8.43
N PRO A 511 -68.89 4.92 9.68
CA PRO A 511 -67.78 5.86 9.98
C PRO A 511 -66.96 5.55 11.29
N PRO A 512 -66.05 6.43 11.80
CA PRO A 512 -64.61 6.32 11.56
C PRO A 512 -63.76 6.03 12.82
N ARG A 513 -62.61 5.36 12.64
CA ARG A 513 -61.52 5.21 13.63
C ARG A 513 -60.15 5.26 12.90
N PRO A 514 -59.01 5.46 13.60
CA PRO A 514 -57.79 5.97 12.96
C PRO A 514 -57.21 4.98 11.94
N ALA A 515 -56.47 5.52 10.98
CA ALA A 515 -55.72 4.72 10.01
C ALA A 515 -54.63 3.93 10.72
N GLU A 516 -54.86 2.64 10.92
CA GLU A 516 -53.80 1.66 11.09
C GLU A 516 -53.10 1.55 9.73
N LEU A 517 -51.88 2.08 9.66
CA LEU A 517 -51.02 1.96 8.48
C LEU A 517 -50.78 0.48 8.20
N SER A 518 -50.85 0.08 6.93
CA SER A 518 -50.53 -1.29 6.53
C SER A 518 -49.06 -1.61 6.81
N ASP A 519 -48.73 -2.89 7.02
CA ASP A 519 -47.35 -3.33 7.28
C ASP A 519 -46.37 -2.88 6.17
N GLU A 520 -46.87 -2.72 4.94
CA GLU A 520 -46.11 -2.18 3.80
C GLU A 520 -45.82 -0.67 3.94
N GLU A 521 -46.81 0.14 4.31
CA GLU A 521 -46.61 1.57 4.61
C GLU A 521 -45.70 1.76 5.83
N VAL A 522 -45.79 0.88 6.83
CA VAL A 522 -44.89 0.85 7.99
C VAL A 522 -43.47 0.48 7.56
N ALA A 523 -43.29 -0.50 6.67
CA ALA A 523 -41.99 -0.86 6.11
C ALA A 523 -41.39 0.28 5.27
N GLU A 524 -42.17 0.93 4.42
CA GLU A 524 -41.73 2.09 3.62
C GLU A 524 -41.35 3.29 4.50
N LEU A 525 -42.06 3.50 5.62
CA LEU A 525 -41.70 4.51 6.62
C LEU A 525 -40.42 4.15 7.39
N PHE A 526 -40.19 2.87 7.72
CA PHE A 526 -38.91 2.43 8.31
C PHE A 526 -37.75 2.58 7.33
N GLN A 527 -37.95 2.28 6.04
CA GLN A 527 -36.94 2.47 5.00
C GLN A 527 -36.60 3.96 4.83
N ARG A 528 -37.61 4.84 4.67
CA ARG A 528 -37.39 6.29 4.62
C ARG A 528 -36.74 6.84 5.89
N LEU A 529 -37.07 6.30 7.07
CA LEU A 529 -36.44 6.70 8.33
C LEU A 529 -34.97 6.29 8.40
N ALA A 530 -34.62 5.09 7.91
CA ALA A 530 -33.23 4.63 7.80
C ALA A 530 -32.42 5.50 6.82
N GLU A 531 -32.98 5.78 5.64
CA GLU A 531 -32.38 6.67 4.63
C GLU A 531 -32.18 8.09 5.19
N THR A 532 -33.22 8.69 5.80
CA THR A 532 -33.14 10.01 6.42
C THR A 532 -32.11 10.04 7.56
N GLN A 533 -31.99 8.97 8.35
CA GLN A 533 -31.01 8.87 9.42
C GLN A 533 -29.57 8.66 8.90
N GLN A 534 -29.40 8.02 7.74
CA GLN A 534 -28.12 7.93 7.04
C GLN A 534 -27.73 9.28 6.42
N GLU A 535 -28.64 9.96 5.71
CA GLU A 535 -28.39 11.31 5.18
C GLU A 535 -28.03 12.30 6.30
N LYS A 536 -28.77 12.26 7.41
CA LYS A 536 -28.47 13.05 8.61
C LYS A 536 -27.06 12.76 9.13
N TRP A 537 -26.67 11.49 9.24
CA TRP A 537 -25.34 11.11 9.73
C TRP A 537 -24.22 11.60 8.79
N MET A 538 -24.40 11.47 7.46
CA MET A 538 -23.47 12.03 6.46
C MET A 538 -23.37 13.55 6.54
N LEU A 539 -24.48 14.25 6.84
CA LEU A 539 -24.49 15.69 7.05
C LEU A 539 -23.81 16.10 8.36
N GLU A 540 -24.01 15.36 9.45
CA GLU A 540 -23.31 15.56 10.73
C GLU A 540 -21.79 15.36 10.58
N GLU A 541 -21.34 14.34 9.85
CA GLU A 541 -19.92 14.13 9.53
C GLU A 541 -19.36 15.26 8.65
N LYS A 542 -20.12 15.71 7.64
CA LYS A 542 -19.72 16.83 6.77
C LYS A 542 -19.63 18.17 7.53
N VAL A 543 -20.55 18.43 8.46
CA VAL A 543 -20.49 19.59 9.37
C VAL A 543 -19.23 19.50 10.24
N LYS A 544 -18.98 18.35 10.86
CA LYS A 544 -17.79 18.12 11.70
C LYS A 544 -16.48 18.32 10.94
N HIS A 545 -16.40 17.89 9.68
CA HIS A 545 -15.24 18.19 8.81
C HIS A 545 -15.08 19.69 8.52
N LEU A 546 -16.18 20.41 8.28
CA LEU A 546 -16.16 21.86 8.08
C LEU A 546 -15.77 22.62 9.36
N GLU A 547 -16.24 22.17 10.54
CA GLU A 547 -15.85 22.72 11.84
C GLU A 547 -14.35 22.55 12.10
N VAL A 548 -13.80 21.35 11.90
CA VAL A 548 -12.36 21.08 12.06
C VAL A 548 -11.52 21.85 11.03
N SER A 549 -11.97 21.92 9.78
CA SER A 549 -11.30 22.71 8.73
C SER A 549 -11.32 24.21 9.03
N SER A 550 -12.44 24.73 9.52
CA SER A 550 -12.59 26.15 9.91
C SER A 550 -11.78 26.49 11.16
N ALA A 551 -11.71 25.60 12.15
CA ALA A 551 -10.86 25.76 13.33
C ALA A 551 -9.38 25.80 12.95
N SER A 552 -8.92 24.85 12.12
CA SER A 552 -7.54 24.82 11.59
C SER A 552 -7.20 26.10 10.79
N MET A 553 -8.13 26.57 9.93
CA MET A 553 -7.95 27.82 9.20
C MET A 553 -7.90 29.04 10.13
N ALA A 554 -8.69 29.06 11.21
CA ALA A 554 -8.67 30.14 12.21
C ALA A 554 -7.37 30.14 13.02
N GLU A 555 -6.86 28.98 13.45
CA GLU A 555 -5.55 28.85 14.09
C GLU A 555 -4.42 29.34 13.18
N ASP A 556 -4.45 28.96 11.89
CA ASP A 556 -3.39 29.32 10.95
C ASP A 556 -3.44 30.82 10.57
N LEU A 557 -4.63 31.43 10.52
CA LEU A 557 -4.80 32.88 10.43
C LEU A 557 -4.31 33.60 11.70
N CYS A 558 -4.55 33.06 12.90
CA CYS A 558 -4.02 33.61 14.15
C CYS A 558 -2.49 33.53 14.18
N ARG A 559 -1.91 32.39 13.76
CA ARG A 559 -0.46 32.18 13.66
C ARG A 559 0.19 33.16 12.67
N LYS A 560 -0.41 33.34 11.49
CA LYS A 560 0.02 34.33 10.48
C LYS A 560 -0.10 35.76 11.01
N SER A 561 -1.17 36.08 11.74
CA SER A 561 -1.36 37.40 12.36
C SER A 561 -0.30 37.70 13.41
N ALA A 562 0.05 36.73 14.28
CA ALA A 562 1.11 36.88 15.28
C ALA A 562 2.51 37.03 14.65
N ILE A 563 2.78 36.34 13.54
CA ILE A 563 4.02 36.54 12.76
C ILE A 563 4.07 37.96 12.19
N ILE A 564 2.98 38.46 11.60
CA ILE A 564 2.89 39.83 11.07
C ILE A 564 3.03 40.86 12.19
N GLU A 565 2.39 40.65 13.35
CA GLU A 565 2.52 41.53 14.51
C GLU A 565 3.97 41.59 15.01
N THR A 566 4.65 40.44 15.11
CA THR A 566 6.07 40.35 15.50
C THR A 566 6.95 41.13 14.52
N TYR A 567 6.79 40.90 13.21
CA TYR A 567 7.52 41.64 12.17
C TYR A 567 7.23 43.15 12.20
N VAL A 568 6.00 43.57 12.50
CA VAL A 568 5.63 44.99 12.63
C VAL A 568 6.20 45.61 13.91
N MET A 569 6.38 44.84 14.98
CA MET A 569 7.06 45.31 16.20
C MET A 569 8.57 45.48 15.96
N ASP A 570 9.25 44.47 15.41
CA ASP A 570 10.69 44.55 15.08
C ASP A 570 10.97 45.67 14.08
N SER A 571 10.16 45.80 13.02
CA SER A 571 10.28 46.89 12.03
C SER A 571 10.07 48.28 12.62
N ARG A 572 9.40 48.42 13.78
CA ARG A 572 9.26 49.70 14.50
C ARG A 572 10.45 49.96 15.42
N ILE A 573 11.12 48.92 15.91
CA ILE A 573 12.32 49.05 16.74
C ILE A 573 13.49 49.57 15.89
N ASP A 574 13.73 49.01 14.70
CA ASP A 574 14.81 49.43 13.79
C ASP A 574 14.71 50.90 13.34
N VAL A 575 13.49 51.45 13.24
CA VAL A 575 13.28 52.87 12.88
C VAL A 575 13.44 53.82 14.08
N SER A 576 13.35 53.32 15.32
CA SER A 576 13.23 54.15 16.53
C SER A 576 14.52 54.37 17.31
N VAL A 577 15.63 53.68 16.99
CA VAL A 577 16.91 53.78 17.73
C VAL A 577 18.06 54.27 16.82
N ALA A 578 17.76 55.20 15.91
CA ALA A 578 18.75 55.85 15.04
C ALA A 578 19.60 56.93 15.76
N ALA A 579 20.13 56.62 16.95
CA ALA A 579 20.98 57.54 17.72
C ALA A 579 21.94 56.80 18.68
N GLY A 580 23.24 56.75 18.34
CA GLY A 580 24.31 56.46 19.30
C GLY A 580 25.17 55.22 19.04
N HIS A 581 26.26 55.41 18.28
CA HIS A 581 27.61 54.89 18.56
C HIS A 581 27.78 53.68 19.52
N THR A 582 28.11 52.49 19.01
CA THR A 582 29.39 51.76 19.22
C THR A 582 29.31 50.28 18.80
N ASP A 583 30.49 49.71 18.56
CA ASP A 583 30.81 48.39 18.00
C ASP A 583 29.98 47.19 18.51
N ARG A 584 29.36 46.43 17.59
CA ARG A 584 28.72 45.13 17.86
C ARG A 584 29.10 44.04 16.85
N SER A 585 30.39 43.70 16.77
CA SER A 585 30.90 42.53 16.03
C SER A 585 30.53 41.16 16.67
N GLY A 586 29.50 41.11 17.53
CA GLY A 586 29.30 40.03 18.53
C GLY A 586 28.05 39.16 18.37
N LEU A 587 27.32 39.25 17.25
CA LEU A 587 26.10 38.43 17.02
C LEU A 587 26.00 37.80 15.63
N GLY A 588 26.68 38.36 14.62
CA GLY A 588 26.72 37.81 13.26
C GLY A 588 27.55 36.51 13.11
N SER A 589 28.32 36.12 14.12
CA SER A 589 28.98 34.80 14.22
C SER A 589 28.08 33.77 14.90
N VAL A 590 27.43 34.13 16.00
CA VAL A 590 26.57 33.21 16.79
C VAL A 590 25.41 32.65 15.95
N LEU A 591 24.86 33.46 15.02
CA LEU A 591 23.84 33.01 14.06
C LEU A 591 24.39 32.20 12.86
N ARG A 592 25.72 32.12 12.70
CA ARG A 592 26.38 31.26 11.70
C ARG A 592 26.63 29.87 12.26
N ASP A 593 27.07 29.78 13.51
CA ASP A 593 27.49 28.53 14.15
C ASP A 593 26.29 27.69 14.66
N LEU A 594 25.08 28.25 14.67
CA LEU A 594 23.83 27.53 14.99
C LEU A 594 23.19 26.81 13.79
N VAL A 595 23.84 26.82 12.63
CA VAL A 595 23.39 26.18 11.39
C VAL A 595 24.06 24.81 11.25
N LYS A 596 23.29 23.74 10.95
CA LYS A 596 23.88 22.39 10.81
C LYS A 596 24.78 22.32 9.57
N PRO A 597 25.91 21.60 9.58
CA PRO A 597 26.80 21.48 8.41
C PRO A 597 26.19 20.89 7.12
N GLY A 598 24.96 20.34 7.17
CA GLY A 598 24.21 19.92 5.98
C GLY A 598 23.44 21.05 5.27
N ASP A 599 23.14 22.15 5.97
CA ASP A 599 22.27 23.21 5.46
C ASP A 599 22.96 24.11 4.42
N GLU A 600 24.29 24.15 4.34
CA GLU A 600 25.00 24.95 3.32
C GLU A 600 24.69 24.46 1.90
N ASN A 601 24.60 23.14 1.67
CA ASN A 601 24.21 22.58 0.37
C ASN A 601 22.74 22.88 0.03
N LEU A 602 21.85 22.80 1.03
CA LEU A 602 20.42 23.14 0.87
C LEU A 602 20.22 24.64 0.65
N ARG A 603 21.03 25.49 1.29
CA ARG A 603 21.08 26.94 1.13
C ARG A 603 21.64 27.33 -0.24
N GLU A 604 22.70 26.68 -0.71
CA GLU A 604 23.24 26.91 -2.05
C GLU A 604 22.28 26.41 -3.14
N MET A 605 21.60 25.28 -2.92
CA MET A 605 20.55 24.77 -3.82
C MET A 605 19.33 25.69 -3.85
N ASN A 606 18.83 26.15 -2.70
CA ASN A 606 17.75 27.14 -2.65
C ASN A 606 18.17 28.46 -3.30
N LYS A 607 19.41 28.92 -3.11
CA LYS A 607 19.94 30.10 -3.79
C LYS A 607 20.05 29.92 -5.31
N LYS A 608 20.43 28.72 -5.79
CA LYS A 608 20.44 28.38 -7.23
C LYS A 608 19.02 28.31 -7.79
N LEU A 609 18.06 27.74 -7.06
CA LEU A 609 16.64 27.73 -7.43
C LEU A 609 16.04 29.13 -7.44
N GLN A 610 16.33 29.96 -6.43
CA GLN A 610 15.90 31.35 -6.35
C GLN A 610 16.47 32.16 -7.52
N ASN A 611 17.79 32.11 -7.76
CA ASN A 611 18.42 32.76 -8.91
C ASN A 611 17.80 32.32 -10.25
N MET A 612 17.51 31.02 -10.41
CA MET A 612 16.87 30.47 -11.61
C MET A 612 15.41 30.95 -11.76
N LEU A 613 14.68 31.08 -10.64
CA LEU A 613 13.32 31.61 -10.61
C LEU A 613 13.32 33.12 -10.94
N GLU A 614 14.26 33.89 -10.39
CA GLU A 614 14.46 35.31 -10.68
C GLU A 614 14.88 35.54 -12.14
N GLU A 615 15.75 34.70 -12.70
CA GLU A 615 16.12 34.71 -14.12
C GLU A 615 14.91 34.39 -15.01
N GLN A 616 14.13 33.35 -14.68
CA GLN A 616 12.95 32.98 -15.45
C GLN A 616 11.78 33.96 -15.30
N LEU A 617 11.60 34.59 -14.14
CA LEU A 617 10.64 35.68 -13.94
C LEU A 617 11.06 36.92 -14.75
N THR A 618 12.35 37.26 -14.72
CA THR A 618 12.90 38.35 -15.55
C THR A 618 12.72 38.05 -17.04
N LYS A 619 12.98 36.81 -17.47
CA LYS A 619 12.80 36.38 -18.86
C LYS A 619 11.33 36.35 -19.29
N ASN A 620 10.42 35.91 -18.44
CA ASN A 620 8.98 36.00 -18.68
C ASN A 620 8.50 37.46 -18.73
N MET A 621 9.04 38.35 -17.90
CA MET A 621 8.73 39.79 -17.96
C MET A 621 9.17 40.39 -19.31
N HIS A 622 10.35 40.02 -19.83
CA HIS A 622 10.79 40.44 -21.16
C HIS A 622 9.91 39.83 -22.27
N LEU A 623 9.64 38.52 -22.25
CA LEU A 623 8.74 37.89 -23.23
C LEU A 623 7.33 38.48 -23.20
N HIS A 624 6.81 38.85 -22.03
CA HIS A 624 5.52 39.53 -21.92
C HIS A 624 5.58 40.97 -22.45
N LYS A 625 6.72 41.66 -22.29
CA LYS A 625 7.00 42.96 -22.93
C LYS A 625 7.05 42.84 -24.45
N ASP A 626 7.71 41.82 -24.97
CA ASP A 626 7.81 41.55 -26.41
C ASP A 626 6.44 41.17 -26.99
N MET A 627 5.66 40.36 -26.29
CA MET A 627 4.26 40.06 -26.64
C MET A 627 3.37 41.31 -26.60
N GLU A 628 3.55 42.20 -25.61
CA GLU A 628 2.82 43.46 -25.50
C GLU A 628 3.15 44.39 -26.69
N VAL A 629 4.43 44.52 -27.04
CA VAL A 629 4.90 45.29 -28.21
C VAL A 629 4.38 44.68 -29.52
N LEU A 630 4.47 43.36 -29.70
CA LEU A 630 3.91 42.67 -30.88
C LEU A 630 2.39 42.83 -30.97
N SER A 631 1.68 42.81 -29.83
CA SER A 631 0.22 43.04 -29.79
C SER A 631 -0.12 44.49 -30.15
N GLN A 632 0.65 45.45 -29.66
CA GLN A 632 0.52 46.86 -30.04
C GLN A 632 0.80 47.07 -31.54
N GLU A 633 1.81 46.40 -32.10
CA GLU A 633 2.14 46.47 -33.52
C GLU A 633 1.07 45.79 -34.41
N ILE A 634 0.51 44.65 -33.98
CA ILE A 634 -0.65 44.02 -34.63
C ILE A 634 -1.85 44.98 -34.61
N VAL A 635 -2.12 45.68 -33.50
CA VAL A 635 -3.17 46.69 -33.42
C VAL A 635 -2.84 47.93 -34.27
N ARG A 636 -1.57 48.31 -34.39
CA ARG A 636 -1.10 49.41 -35.25
C ARG A 636 -1.34 49.08 -36.73
N LEU A 637 -0.86 47.92 -37.18
CA LEU A 637 -1.07 47.39 -38.54
C LEU A 637 -2.56 47.15 -38.84
N SER A 638 -3.35 46.68 -37.87
CA SER A 638 -4.80 46.53 -38.03
C SER A 638 -5.51 47.87 -38.25
N LYS A 639 -5.05 48.95 -37.60
CA LYS A 639 -5.55 50.31 -37.85
C LYS A 639 -5.01 50.90 -39.15
N GLU A 640 -3.81 50.52 -39.58
CA GLU A 640 -3.21 50.90 -40.86
C GLU A 640 -3.92 50.22 -42.05
N CYS A 641 -4.42 49.00 -41.87
CA CYS A 641 -5.35 48.32 -42.80
C CYS A 641 -6.80 48.83 -42.72
N VAL A 642 -7.17 49.61 -41.69
CA VAL A 642 -8.51 50.19 -41.51
C VAL A 642 -8.45 51.72 -41.62
N GLY A 643 -7.88 52.16 -42.75
CA GLY A 643 -8.02 53.52 -43.27
C GLY A 643 -8.10 53.45 -44.81
N SER A 644 -9.06 54.07 -45.50
CA SER A 644 -10.11 55.01 -45.06
C SER A 644 -11.52 54.52 -45.43
N PRO A 645 -12.58 54.96 -44.72
CA PRO A 645 -13.95 54.80 -45.20
C PRO A 645 -14.19 55.71 -46.42
N ASP A 646 -14.47 55.11 -47.57
CA ASP A 646 -14.94 55.81 -48.77
C ASP A 646 -16.44 56.09 -48.59
N PRO A 647 -16.94 57.34 -48.76
CA PRO A 647 -18.28 57.73 -48.30
C PRO A 647 -19.40 57.46 -49.32
N ASP A 648 -19.28 56.42 -50.14
CA ASP A 648 -20.29 55.99 -51.13
C ASP A 648 -20.38 54.45 -51.18
N LEU A 649 -21.54 53.88 -50.80
CA LEU A 649 -22.22 52.70 -51.38
C LEU A 649 -23.40 52.24 -50.50
N GLU A 650 -24.50 51.81 -51.12
CA GLU A 650 -25.74 51.39 -50.45
C GLU A 650 -25.72 49.92 -49.97
N PRO A 651 -26.52 49.56 -48.94
CA PRO A 651 -26.60 48.19 -48.42
C PRO A 651 -27.45 47.25 -49.30
N GLY A 652 -26.80 46.39 -50.08
CA GLY A 652 -27.43 45.38 -50.94
C GLY A 652 -27.42 43.95 -50.37
N GLU A 653 -28.61 43.44 -50.06
CA GLU A 653 -29.09 42.05 -50.09
C GLU A 653 -28.19 40.86 -49.61
N ALA A 654 -28.57 40.33 -48.44
CA ALA A 654 -28.81 38.90 -48.12
C ALA A 654 -27.86 37.77 -48.61
N ASN A 655 -27.20 37.12 -47.64
CA ASN A 655 -27.55 35.75 -47.19
C ASN A 655 -27.14 35.55 -45.73
#